data_AF-A0A2X0IJI8-F1
#
_entry.id   AF-A0A2X0IJI8-F1
#
_cell.length_a   1.000
_cell.length_b   1.000
_cell.length_c   1.000
_cell.angle_alpha   90.00
_cell.angle_beta   90.00
_cell.angle_gamma   90.00
#
_symmetry.space_group_name_H-M   'P 1'
#
loop_
_entity.id
_entity.type
_entity.pdbx_description
1 polymer ?
#
loop_
_entity_poly.entity_id
_entity_poly.type
_entity_poly.pdbx_seq_one_letter_code
_entity_poly.pdbx_strand_id
1 'polypeptide(L)'
;MRQASVLTVKDFPAPVVDHAALAACGPELANADVDALEALSVEVLGVEDPVRHHSRRWCLAEITRWLSRFPGATWQQRWLASGIQDAAKAFSEASNARRYRLVKGVAVLICCGVLHPDADWLVRHKFVDLYPLYQSCREPERFVLLAKLLRDQGADDRIVGMAMRHLVMMLVSVAKTIDEIAAEDLIAHHWRLKARFNKMPITPLEALWRVMHDQHMIEGPARLRAAVQFRQLTVEELVDRHGLVHRPMRDLLVEYFRHRVPGTDYSTLSNQVYWLGELFWGDLERHQPGITSLSLPPEVADAWKRRIATRPDGTVRQERYALLNAVRAFYADINHWAYEDPARWAVWAAPCPVTKGDLAARRKHQGEVKARMHARTRTLAPALPHLTAVARARRDHARTLLATARTTEPGTAFAVDGRSYLRVACKTKQARQVLVQASPVGDARPFDAVAEERESFWAWAAIEVLRLSGLRIEEMMELTHLSIRRYTQPGGEIVPLLQIAPSKIDAERVFPITPELAHVLAQVVTRVRGANGVIPSCSRYDIHERVYGPPLPHLFQRTLGSGHQVFSPETVRNWISRTLERSPVYDTDGTLISFTPHDFRRLFATDVVNTGLPIHIAAAILGHTNLDTTRSYAAIYPEETLRTYQAYIHSRRQDRPGEEYREPTSEEWADFERHFTLRKVAYGNCDRPYGSPCAHEHACVRCPMLRAEPSRLPLMRELEENLDARITEARGRQWLGEVAGLEQTLIALRAKTAHVERLLGEGVSDAPAPMS
;
A
#
# COMPACT_ATOMS: atom_id res chain seq x y z
N MET A 1 -3.53 -10.25 3.87
CA MET A 1 -2.08 -10.43 3.63
C MET A 1 -1.22 -9.75 4.72
N ARG A 2 -1.42 -10.06 6.01
CA ARG A 2 -0.55 -9.56 7.11
C ARG A 2 0.13 -10.69 7.90
N GLN A 3 0.18 -11.88 7.35
CA GLN A 3 0.98 -12.99 7.86
C GLN A 3 1.66 -13.67 6.66
N ALA A 4 2.57 -12.96 6.01
CA ALA A 4 3.74 -13.67 5.51
C ALA A 4 4.56 -13.92 6.77
N SER A 5 4.62 -15.17 7.21
CA SER A 5 5.52 -15.64 8.24
C SER A 5 6.90 -15.02 7.99
N VAL A 6 7.32 -14.17 8.93
CA VAL A 6 8.63 -13.54 8.92
C VAL A 6 9.63 -14.69 9.01
N LEU A 7 10.44 -14.91 7.97
CA LEU A 7 11.57 -15.83 8.11
C LEU A 7 12.35 -15.39 9.36
N THR A 8 12.58 -16.34 10.25
CA THR A 8 13.31 -16.11 11.49
C THR A 8 14.82 -16.14 11.18
N VAL A 9 15.64 -15.70 12.14
CA VAL A 9 17.11 -15.79 12.04
C VAL A 9 17.59 -17.23 11.72
N LYS A 10 16.76 -18.24 12.00
CA LYS A 10 17.03 -19.67 11.73
C LYS A 10 16.95 -20.08 10.25
N ASP A 11 16.37 -19.24 9.39
CA ASP A 11 16.18 -19.57 7.97
C ASP A 11 17.37 -19.16 7.09
N PHE A 12 18.44 -18.63 7.68
CA PHE A 12 19.69 -18.31 7.01
C PHE A 12 20.81 -19.19 7.56
N PRO A 13 21.75 -19.65 6.70
CA PRO A 13 22.90 -20.40 7.18
C PRO A 13 23.63 -19.59 8.25
N ALA A 14 23.91 -20.23 9.39
CA ALA A 14 24.79 -19.63 10.38
C ALA A 14 26.14 -19.35 9.69
N PRO A 15 26.76 -18.18 9.94
CA PRO A 15 28.06 -17.89 9.36
C PRO A 15 29.01 -19.00 9.77
N VAL A 16 29.78 -19.51 8.80
CA VAL A 16 30.80 -20.52 9.05
C VAL A 16 31.84 -19.87 9.95
N VAL A 17 31.83 -20.28 11.21
CA VAL A 17 32.87 -19.90 12.17
C VAL A 17 34.12 -20.65 11.76
N ASP A 18 35.21 -19.93 11.51
CA ASP A 18 36.49 -20.59 11.31
C ASP A 18 37.01 -21.06 12.68
N HIS A 19 36.62 -22.28 13.02
CA HIS A 19 37.07 -22.93 14.25
C HIS A 19 38.58 -23.22 14.26
N ALA A 20 39.25 -23.26 13.09
CA ALA A 20 40.69 -23.41 12.99
C ALA A 20 41.41 -22.08 13.27
N ALA A 21 40.87 -20.95 12.81
CA ALA A 21 41.36 -19.62 13.18
C ALA A 21 41.09 -19.26 14.67
N LEU A 22 39.96 -19.69 15.23
CA LEU A 22 39.70 -19.64 16.68
C LEU A 22 40.72 -20.47 17.50
N ALA A 23 41.27 -21.52 16.89
CA ALA A 23 42.32 -22.37 17.46
C ALA A 23 43.74 -21.90 17.10
N ALA A 24 43.88 -20.87 16.26
CA ALA A 24 45.14 -20.29 15.81
C ALA A 24 45.64 -19.13 16.70
N CYS A 25 45.11 -19.00 17.93
CA CYS A 25 46.00 -18.59 19.01
C CYS A 25 47.13 -19.61 19.00
N GLY A 26 48.37 -19.20 18.69
CA GLY A 26 49.51 -20.11 18.75
C GLY A 26 49.39 -20.98 20.02
N PRO A 27 49.62 -22.30 19.96
CA PRO A 27 49.29 -23.22 21.06
C PRO A 27 49.88 -22.80 22.42
N GLU A 28 50.94 -21.98 22.39
CA GLU A 28 51.60 -21.31 23.51
C GLU A 28 50.74 -20.27 24.26
N LEU A 29 49.73 -19.69 23.61
CA LEU A 29 48.88 -18.62 24.14
C LEU A 29 47.54 -19.10 24.71
N ALA A 30 47.19 -20.36 24.44
CA ALA A 30 45.90 -20.92 24.79
C ALA A 30 45.66 -20.92 26.32
N ASN A 31 46.71 -21.04 27.14
CA ASN A 31 46.67 -21.00 28.61
C ASN A 31 47.78 -20.15 29.24
N ALA A 32 48.38 -19.23 28.45
CA ALA A 32 49.51 -18.41 28.86
C ALA A 32 49.28 -17.70 30.21
N ASP A 33 50.35 -17.55 30.99
CA ASP A 33 50.32 -16.81 32.24
C ASP A 33 50.19 -15.29 32.01
N VAL A 34 50.04 -14.53 33.10
CA VAL A 34 49.84 -13.08 33.03
C VAL A 34 51.06 -12.36 32.44
N ASP A 35 52.28 -12.89 32.65
CA ASP A 35 53.51 -12.27 32.16
C ASP A 35 53.62 -12.42 30.64
N ALA A 36 53.34 -13.61 30.11
CA ALA A 36 53.27 -13.87 28.68
C ALA A 36 52.14 -13.09 28.00
N LEU A 37 50.96 -13.00 28.63
CA LEU A 37 49.84 -12.19 28.12
C LEU A 37 50.14 -10.68 28.14
N GLU A 38 50.87 -10.21 29.15
CA GLU A 38 51.32 -8.82 29.20
C GLU A 38 52.32 -8.52 28.08
N ALA A 39 53.34 -9.36 27.90
CA ALA A 39 54.34 -9.22 26.84
C ALA A 39 53.68 -9.19 25.45
N LEU A 40 52.76 -10.14 25.18
CA LEU A 40 51.97 -10.15 23.95
C LEU A 40 51.14 -8.87 23.79
N SER A 41 50.51 -8.40 24.86
CA SER A 41 49.71 -7.18 24.78
C SER A 41 50.55 -5.94 24.49
N VAL A 42 51.81 -5.91 24.94
CA VAL A 42 52.78 -4.85 24.63
C VAL A 42 53.19 -4.89 23.17
N GLU A 43 53.46 -6.08 22.64
CA GLU A 43 53.78 -6.28 21.24
C GLU A 43 52.62 -5.85 20.33
N VAL A 44 51.40 -6.33 20.61
CA VAL A 44 50.22 -6.10 19.76
C VAL A 44 49.68 -4.68 19.88
N LEU A 45 49.64 -4.10 21.09
CA LEU A 45 48.99 -2.81 21.34
C LEU A 45 49.97 -1.64 21.49
N GLY A 46 51.28 -1.90 21.47
CA GLY A 46 52.31 -0.92 21.78
C GLY A 46 52.37 -0.51 23.27
N VAL A 47 53.39 0.30 23.59
CA VAL A 47 53.63 0.88 24.92
C VAL A 47 53.26 2.36 24.92
N GLU A 48 52.30 2.73 25.77
CA GLU A 48 51.88 4.12 25.97
C GLU A 48 52.07 4.49 27.44
N ASP A 49 53.29 4.81 27.88
CA ASP A 49 53.64 5.28 29.23
C ASP A 49 53.49 4.23 30.38
N PRO A 50 54.34 4.26 31.43
CA PRO A 50 54.33 3.26 32.51
C PRO A 50 52.99 3.13 33.24
N VAL A 51 52.17 4.19 33.28
CA VAL A 51 50.86 4.15 33.93
C VAL A 51 49.87 3.27 33.17
N ARG A 52 49.83 3.35 31.83
CA ARG A 52 48.92 2.49 31.04
C ARG A 52 49.43 1.05 30.98
N HIS A 53 50.75 0.86 30.99
CA HIS A 53 51.37 -0.46 31.09
C HIS A 53 50.93 -1.16 32.39
N HIS A 54 51.11 -0.51 33.55
CA HIS A 54 50.68 -1.06 34.84
C HIS A 54 49.16 -1.31 34.90
N SER A 55 48.36 -0.39 34.35
CA SER A 55 46.91 -0.55 34.24
C SER A 55 46.52 -1.78 33.42
N ARG A 56 47.23 -2.05 32.32
CA ARG A 56 47.01 -3.20 31.43
C ARG A 56 47.32 -4.51 32.13
N ARG A 57 48.50 -4.63 32.76
CA ARG A 57 48.88 -5.79 33.59
C ARG A 57 47.84 -6.10 34.64
N TRP A 58 47.38 -5.07 35.35
CA TRP A 58 46.40 -5.25 36.41
C TRP A 58 45.04 -5.73 35.89
N CYS A 59 44.59 -5.23 34.75
CA CYS A 59 43.35 -5.69 34.12
C CYS A 59 43.47 -7.14 33.61
N LEU A 60 44.62 -7.51 33.02
CA LEU A 60 44.92 -8.88 32.59
C LEU A 60 44.95 -9.85 33.78
N ALA A 61 45.62 -9.48 34.87
CA ALA A 61 45.65 -10.27 36.11
C ALA A 61 44.25 -10.45 36.71
N GLU A 62 43.39 -9.44 36.64
CA GLU A 62 42.03 -9.52 37.17
C GLU A 62 41.14 -10.45 36.35
N ILE A 63 41.18 -10.36 35.00
CA ILE A 63 40.34 -11.22 34.14
C ILE A 63 40.81 -12.67 34.13
N THR A 64 42.12 -12.92 34.09
CA THR A 64 42.69 -14.28 34.15
C THR A 64 42.38 -14.93 35.49
N ARG A 65 42.56 -14.24 36.61
CA ARG A 65 42.16 -14.73 37.95
C ARG A 65 40.67 -15.07 38.02
N TRP A 66 39.81 -14.30 37.35
CA TRP A 66 38.39 -14.60 37.28
C TRP A 66 38.12 -15.85 36.43
N LEU A 67 38.73 -15.96 35.25
CA LEU A 67 38.60 -17.11 34.34
C LEU A 67 39.12 -18.42 34.94
N SER A 68 40.19 -18.38 35.76
CA SER A 68 40.78 -19.57 36.38
C SER A 68 39.82 -20.33 37.31
N ARG A 69 38.69 -19.73 37.69
CA ARG A 69 37.65 -20.36 38.53
C ARG A 69 36.79 -21.35 37.76
N PHE A 70 36.84 -21.31 36.43
CA PHE A 70 36.01 -22.13 35.55
C PHE A 70 36.86 -23.23 34.89
N PRO A 71 36.26 -24.40 34.59
CA PRO A 71 36.97 -25.50 33.94
C PRO A 71 37.33 -25.17 32.49
N GLY A 72 38.45 -25.70 32.00
CA GLY A 72 38.91 -25.53 30.62
C GLY A 72 40.44 -25.54 30.52
N ALA A 73 40.96 -26.16 29.47
CA ALA A 73 42.39 -26.17 29.16
C ALA A 73 42.85 -24.82 28.59
N THR A 74 41.95 -24.07 27.94
CA THR A 74 42.26 -22.76 27.33
C THR A 74 41.46 -21.60 27.95
N TRP A 75 41.94 -20.37 27.80
CA TRP A 75 41.22 -19.16 28.23
C TRP A 75 39.84 -19.05 27.56
N GLN A 76 39.72 -19.43 26.28
CA GLN A 76 38.46 -19.48 25.56
C GLN A 76 37.51 -20.55 26.11
N GLN A 77 38.01 -21.75 26.46
CA GLN A 77 37.19 -22.79 27.08
C GLN A 77 36.66 -22.35 28.45
N ARG A 78 37.51 -21.69 29.26
CA ARG A 78 37.11 -21.12 30.56
C ARG A 78 36.08 -20.01 30.41
N TRP A 79 36.20 -19.19 29.37
CA TRP A 79 35.23 -18.15 29.01
C TRP A 79 33.87 -18.73 28.62
N LEU A 80 33.85 -19.84 27.87
CA LEU A 80 32.61 -20.55 27.55
C LEU A 80 32.00 -21.20 28.79
N ALA A 81 32.82 -21.90 29.59
CA ALA A 81 32.39 -22.60 30.80
C ALA A 81 31.87 -21.65 31.89
N SER A 82 32.22 -20.36 31.85
CA SER A 82 31.74 -19.40 32.82
C SER A 82 30.28 -19.00 32.63
N GLY A 83 29.63 -19.37 31.51
CA GLY A 83 28.25 -18.98 31.19
C GLY A 83 28.06 -17.47 31.01
N ILE A 84 29.15 -16.70 30.91
CA ILE A 84 29.10 -15.23 30.85
C ILE A 84 28.55 -14.74 29.50
N GLN A 85 28.63 -15.59 28.48
CA GLN A 85 28.05 -15.33 27.16
C GLN A 85 26.53 -15.19 27.27
N ASP A 86 25.88 -16.03 28.08
CA ASP A 86 24.43 -16.02 28.25
C ASP A 86 23.92 -15.00 29.28
N ALA A 87 24.82 -14.45 30.10
CA ALA A 87 24.46 -13.50 31.14
C ALA A 87 23.77 -12.24 30.58
N ALA A 88 22.73 -11.76 31.28
CA ALA A 88 22.04 -10.53 30.93
C ALA A 88 22.93 -9.29 31.12
N LYS A 89 23.86 -9.35 32.07
CA LYS A 89 24.83 -8.30 32.37
C LYS A 89 26.15 -8.93 32.81
N ALA A 90 27.21 -8.72 32.03
CA ALA A 90 28.55 -9.20 32.36
C ALA A 90 29.03 -8.63 33.70
N PHE A 91 29.55 -9.51 34.54
CA PHE A 91 30.13 -9.20 35.85
C PHE A 91 29.17 -8.37 36.73
N SER A 92 27.87 -8.71 36.73
CA SER A 92 26.85 -8.00 37.51
C SER A 92 27.15 -7.97 39.01
N GLU A 93 27.82 -9.01 39.51
CA GLU A 93 28.26 -9.21 40.88
C GLU A 93 29.46 -8.34 41.29
N ALA A 94 30.17 -7.75 40.33
CA ALA A 94 31.35 -6.92 40.59
C ALA A 94 30.99 -5.45 40.87
N SER A 95 31.78 -4.78 41.72
CA SER A 95 31.73 -3.32 41.87
C SER A 95 32.03 -2.62 40.54
N ASN A 96 31.59 -1.36 40.36
CA ASN A 96 31.79 -0.64 39.09
C ASN A 96 33.26 -0.55 38.68
N ALA A 97 34.16 -0.25 39.62
CA ALA A 97 35.60 -0.18 39.36
C ALA A 97 36.17 -1.55 38.95
N ARG A 98 35.73 -2.62 39.60
CA ARG A 98 36.17 -3.99 39.28
C ARG A 98 35.63 -4.46 37.92
N ARG A 99 34.35 -4.18 37.63
CA ARG A 99 33.72 -4.45 36.33
C ARG A 99 34.46 -3.73 35.21
N TYR A 100 34.82 -2.47 35.40
CA TYR A 100 35.61 -1.72 34.42
C TYR A 100 36.93 -2.44 34.10
N ARG A 101 37.66 -2.90 35.12
CA ARG A 101 38.92 -3.66 34.93
C ARG A 101 38.71 -4.98 34.20
N LEU A 102 37.68 -5.75 34.57
CA LEU A 102 37.34 -7.02 33.92
C LEU A 102 37.01 -6.80 32.44
N VAL A 103 36.14 -5.83 32.11
CA VAL A 103 35.78 -5.51 30.72
C VAL A 103 36.98 -5.00 29.92
N LYS A 104 37.86 -4.19 30.53
CA LYS A 104 39.10 -3.74 29.89
C LYS A 104 40.07 -4.91 29.65
N GLY A 105 40.20 -5.83 30.60
CA GLY A 105 40.99 -7.06 30.45
C GLY A 105 40.46 -7.94 29.31
N VAL A 106 39.14 -8.15 29.23
CA VAL A 106 38.51 -8.85 28.09
C VAL A 106 38.84 -8.16 26.78
N ALA A 107 38.77 -6.83 26.71
CA ALA A 107 39.08 -6.09 25.48
C ALA A 107 40.53 -6.30 25.02
N VAL A 108 41.49 -6.34 25.95
CA VAL A 108 42.90 -6.63 25.65
C VAL A 108 43.06 -8.06 25.12
N LEU A 109 42.44 -9.05 25.78
CA LEU A 109 42.49 -10.44 25.35
C LEU A 109 41.88 -10.65 23.96
N ILE A 110 40.78 -9.95 23.64
CA ILE A 110 40.20 -9.94 22.28
C ILE A 110 41.19 -9.37 21.27
N CYS A 111 41.82 -8.22 21.56
CA CYS A 111 42.79 -7.62 20.65
C CYS A 111 44.02 -8.52 20.45
N CYS A 112 44.43 -9.28 21.47
CA CYS A 112 45.51 -10.25 21.38
C CYS A 112 45.10 -11.56 20.69
N GLY A 113 43.82 -11.75 20.36
CA GLY A 113 43.29 -12.98 19.75
C GLY A 113 43.07 -14.14 20.73
N VAL A 114 43.21 -13.91 22.03
CA VAL A 114 43.11 -14.93 23.10
C VAL A 114 41.66 -15.28 23.42
N LEU A 115 40.75 -14.32 23.28
CA LEU A 115 39.32 -14.50 23.50
C LEU A 115 38.50 -14.10 22.27
N HIS A 116 37.52 -14.93 21.96
CA HIS A 116 36.56 -14.73 20.88
C HIS A 116 35.14 -14.90 21.43
N PRO A 117 34.56 -13.83 22.02
CA PRO A 117 33.18 -13.85 22.43
C PRO A 117 32.23 -13.92 21.23
N ASP A 118 31.06 -14.52 21.41
CA ASP A 118 30.04 -14.54 20.37
C ASP A 118 29.50 -13.12 20.06
N ALA A 119 28.88 -13.00 18.89
CA ALA A 119 28.32 -11.74 18.42
C ALA A 119 27.22 -11.20 19.35
N ASP A 120 26.41 -12.08 19.96
CA ASP A 120 25.28 -11.68 20.79
C ASP A 120 25.73 -11.05 22.13
N TRP A 121 26.85 -11.53 22.66
CA TRP A 121 27.54 -11.00 23.82
C TRP A 121 28.22 -9.66 23.52
N LEU A 122 28.93 -9.54 22.39
CA LEU A 122 29.56 -8.28 21.96
C LEU A 122 28.54 -7.18 21.74
N VAL A 123 27.37 -7.51 21.16
CA VAL A 123 26.28 -6.55 20.97
C VAL A 123 25.58 -6.23 22.30
N ARG A 124 25.64 -7.13 23.30
CA ARG A 124 25.04 -6.94 24.64
C ARG A 124 25.78 -5.93 25.49
N HIS A 125 27.08 -5.85 25.33
CA HIS A 125 27.94 -5.14 26.27
C HIS A 125 28.54 -3.88 25.64
N LYS A 126 28.67 -2.84 26.46
CA LYS A 126 29.31 -1.59 26.03
C LYS A 126 30.81 -1.66 26.31
N PHE A 127 31.60 -1.40 25.29
CA PHE A 127 33.04 -1.25 25.40
C PHE A 127 33.40 0.21 25.17
N VAL A 128 34.26 0.76 26.04
CA VAL A 128 34.80 2.10 25.88
C VAL A 128 35.94 2.08 24.86
N ASP A 129 36.90 1.15 25.03
CA ASP A 129 38.16 1.18 24.30
C ASP A 129 38.34 0.06 23.28
N LEU A 130 37.54 -1.03 23.33
CA LEU A 130 37.75 -2.22 22.49
C LEU A 130 37.85 -1.88 21.00
N TYR A 131 36.87 -1.17 20.45
CA TYR A 131 36.79 -0.99 19.00
C TYR A 131 37.87 -0.08 18.43
N PRO A 132 38.20 1.08 19.04
CA PRO A 132 39.36 1.87 18.60
C PRO A 132 40.68 1.11 18.77
N LEU A 133 40.84 0.39 19.88
CA LEU A 133 42.05 -0.39 20.15
C LEU A 133 42.26 -1.49 19.10
N TYR A 134 41.21 -2.27 18.81
CA TYR A 134 41.25 -3.31 17.79
C TYR A 134 41.61 -2.74 16.41
N GLN A 135 41.01 -1.62 16.02
CA GLN A 135 41.33 -0.95 14.75
C GLN A 135 42.79 -0.49 14.67
N SER A 136 43.39 -0.10 15.79
CA SER A 136 44.79 0.34 15.81
C SER A 136 45.81 -0.80 15.79
N CYS A 137 45.44 -2.00 16.26
CA CYS A 137 46.36 -3.13 16.40
C CYS A 137 46.13 -4.27 15.42
N ARG A 138 44.94 -4.36 14.80
CA ARG A 138 44.60 -5.38 13.81
C ARG A 138 44.31 -4.71 12.47
N GLU A 139 45.16 -4.99 11.48
CA GLU A 139 45.03 -4.46 10.11
C GLU A 139 44.76 -2.93 10.03
N PRO A 140 45.55 -2.08 10.72
CA PRO A 140 45.25 -0.64 10.85
C PRO A 140 45.12 0.07 9.50
N GLU A 141 45.96 -0.29 8.54
CA GLU A 141 45.92 0.27 7.18
C GLU A 141 44.60 -0.03 6.46
N ARG A 142 44.04 -1.24 6.65
CA ARG A 142 42.76 -1.64 6.06
C ARG A 142 41.59 -0.88 6.68
N PHE A 143 41.59 -0.70 8.00
CA PHE A 143 40.57 0.11 8.67
C PHE A 143 40.62 1.58 8.22
N VAL A 144 41.82 2.16 8.07
CA VAL A 144 42.00 3.52 7.55
C VAL A 144 41.47 3.62 6.12
N LEU A 145 41.78 2.64 5.26
CA LEU A 145 41.29 2.58 3.88
C LEU A 145 39.76 2.49 3.83
N LEU A 146 39.14 1.57 4.56
CA LEU A 146 37.68 1.43 4.60
C LEU A 146 36.99 2.68 5.16
N ALA A 147 37.56 3.30 6.19
CA ALA A 147 37.04 4.55 6.73
C ALA A 147 37.13 5.69 5.71
N LYS A 148 38.21 5.76 4.92
CA LYS A 148 38.35 6.70 3.80
C LYS A 148 37.29 6.44 2.73
N LEU A 149 37.17 5.19 2.26
CA LEU A 149 36.18 4.81 1.24
C LEU A 149 34.74 5.12 1.67
N LEU A 150 34.38 4.88 2.93
CA LEU A 150 33.07 5.26 3.47
C LEU A 150 32.83 6.78 3.40
N ARG A 151 33.83 7.59 3.72
CA ARG A 151 33.74 9.05 3.63
C ARG A 151 33.68 9.53 2.18
N ASP A 152 34.45 8.92 1.29
CA ASP A 152 34.44 9.21 -0.15
C ASP A 152 33.07 8.92 -0.76
N GLN A 153 32.35 7.91 -0.24
CA GLN A 153 30.95 7.67 -0.59
C GLN A 153 29.93 8.56 0.16
N GLY A 154 30.38 9.54 0.97
CA GLY A 154 29.52 10.53 1.63
C GLY A 154 28.93 10.12 2.98
N ALA A 155 29.43 9.04 3.59
CA ALA A 155 29.08 8.69 4.97
C ALA A 155 29.67 9.71 5.97
N ASP A 156 28.89 10.11 6.97
CA ASP A 156 29.37 10.96 8.05
C ASP A 156 30.18 10.17 9.11
N ASP A 157 30.96 10.87 9.94
CA ASP A 157 31.83 10.24 10.94
C ASP A 157 31.06 9.36 11.95
N ARG A 158 29.77 9.63 12.19
CA ARG A 158 28.93 8.78 13.05
C ARG A 158 28.64 7.45 12.35
N ILE A 159 28.28 7.48 11.07
CA ILE A 159 28.07 6.27 10.25
C ILE A 159 29.38 5.48 10.14
N VAL A 160 30.50 6.16 9.86
CA VAL A 160 31.83 5.53 9.79
C VAL A 160 32.17 4.83 11.10
N GLY A 161 32.09 5.53 12.23
CA GLY A 161 32.40 4.94 13.54
C GLY A 161 31.48 3.79 13.94
N MET A 162 30.19 3.85 13.57
CA MET A 162 29.28 2.73 13.78
C MET A 162 29.59 1.54 12.86
N ALA A 163 29.90 1.79 11.58
CA ALA A 163 30.24 0.75 10.61
C ALA A 163 31.50 0.00 11.04
N MET A 164 32.55 0.72 11.44
CA MET A 164 33.80 0.13 11.96
C MET A 164 33.56 -0.69 13.22
N ARG A 165 32.73 -0.19 14.15
CA ARG A 165 32.32 -0.97 15.33
C ARG A 165 31.65 -2.29 14.94
N HIS A 166 30.73 -2.25 13.98
CA HIS A 166 30.04 -3.46 13.53
C HIS A 166 30.99 -4.43 12.81
N LEU A 167 31.94 -3.92 12.01
CA LEU A 167 32.98 -4.72 11.39
C LEU A 167 33.83 -5.44 12.44
N VAL A 168 34.35 -4.73 13.46
CA VAL A 168 35.12 -5.35 14.55
C VAL A 168 34.30 -6.42 15.28
N MET A 169 33.01 -6.19 15.55
CA MET A 169 32.17 -7.21 16.18
C MET A 169 32.06 -8.47 15.33
N MET A 170 31.94 -8.33 14.00
CA MET A 170 31.92 -9.47 13.08
C MET A 170 33.26 -10.21 13.14
N LEU A 171 34.37 -9.52 12.85
CA LEU A 171 35.73 -10.08 12.81
C LEU A 171 36.05 -10.88 14.09
N VAL A 172 35.73 -10.33 15.27
CA VAL A 172 35.95 -11.03 16.55
C VAL A 172 35.09 -12.29 16.67
N SER A 173 33.79 -12.20 16.33
CA SER A 173 32.83 -13.28 16.54
C SER A 173 32.96 -14.45 15.58
N VAL A 174 33.43 -14.21 14.35
CA VAL A 174 33.64 -15.24 13.33
C VAL A 174 35.11 -15.64 13.19
N ALA A 175 36.02 -14.93 13.87
CA ALA A 175 37.46 -15.11 13.85
C ALA A 175 38.08 -15.04 12.44
N LYS A 176 37.65 -14.05 11.64
CA LYS A 176 38.15 -13.79 10.28
C LYS A 176 38.90 -12.46 10.22
N THR A 177 39.82 -12.35 9.28
CA THR A 177 40.43 -11.08 8.83
C THR A 177 39.47 -10.30 7.94
N ILE A 178 39.80 -9.04 7.63
CA ILE A 178 38.97 -8.19 6.77
C ILE A 178 38.79 -8.80 5.37
N ASP A 179 39.80 -9.50 4.83
CA ASP A 179 39.76 -10.11 3.50
C ASP A 179 38.99 -11.45 3.46
N GLU A 180 38.79 -12.10 4.60
CA GLU A 180 38.06 -13.37 4.71
C GLU A 180 36.56 -13.18 4.98
N ILE A 181 36.14 -11.96 5.33
CA ILE A 181 34.73 -11.65 5.57
C ILE A 181 33.93 -11.80 4.27
N ALA A 182 32.88 -12.63 4.33
CA ALA A 182 31.98 -12.87 3.21
C ALA A 182 30.64 -12.15 3.37
N ALA A 183 29.84 -12.15 2.30
CA ALA A 183 28.50 -11.57 2.29
C ALA A 183 27.59 -12.16 3.38
N GLU A 184 27.71 -13.46 3.62
CA GLU A 184 26.94 -14.23 4.60
C GLU A 184 27.19 -13.74 6.03
N ASP A 185 28.42 -13.32 6.35
CA ASP A 185 28.78 -12.81 7.67
C ASP A 185 28.05 -11.48 7.98
N LEU A 186 28.01 -10.57 6.99
CA LEU A 186 27.28 -9.31 7.08
C LEU A 186 25.77 -9.54 7.18
N ILE A 187 25.22 -10.48 6.40
CA ILE A 187 23.79 -10.85 6.44
C ILE A 187 23.44 -11.44 7.81
N ALA A 188 24.25 -12.36 8.33
CA ALA A 188 24.01 -12.96 9.63
C ALA A 188 24.06 -11.91 10.75
N HIS A 189 25.06 -11.01 10.73
CA HIS A 189 25.14 -9.92 11.70
C HIS A 189 23.96 -8.95 11.61
N HIS A 190 23.50 -8.64 10.39
CA HIS A 190 22.30 -7.85 10.17
C HIS A 190 21.07 -8.45 10.88
N TRP A 191 20.84 -9.74 10.71
CA TRP A 191 19.70 -10.43 11.31
C TRP A 191 19.80 -10.52 12.85
N ARG A 192 21.01 -10.71 13.39
CA ARG A 192 21.25 -10.65 14.84
C ARG A 192 20.88 -9.30 15.44
N LEU A 193 21.35 -8.21 14.83
CA LEU A 193 21.03 -6.86 15.28
C LEU A 193 19.54 -6.56 15.20
N LYS A 194 18.87 -7.06 14.16
CA LYS A 194 17.41 -6.91 13.98
C LYS A 194 16.63 -7.61 15.09
N ALA A 195 16.98 -8.86 15.42
CA ALA A 195 16.34 -9.62 16.49
C ALA A 195 16.45 -8.90 17.84
N ARG A 196 17.58 -8.22 18.09
CA ARG A 196 17.87 -7.60 19.38
C ARG A 196 17.26 -6.21 19.58
N PHE A 197 17.48 -5.29 18.64
CA PHE A 197 17.18 -3.87 18.88
C PHE A 197 15.76 -3.48 18.48
N ASN A 198 15.00 -4.37 17.83
CA ASN A 198 13.67 -4.12 17.25
C ASN A 198 13.61 -2.90 16.28
N LYS A 199 14.76 -2.26 16.02
CA LYS A 199 15.02 -1.12 15.15
C LYS A 199 16.34 -1.38 14.46
N MET A 200 16.35 -1.29 13.13
CA MET A 200 17.48 -1.77 12.35
C MET A 200 18.61 -0.73 12.27
N PRO A 201 19.86 -1.05 12.61
CA PRO A 201 21.02 -0.26 12.22
C PRO A 201 21.37 -0.57 10.75
N ILE A 202 20.41 -0.42 9.82
CA ILE A 202 20.67 -0.64 8.39
C ILE A 202 21.74 0.32 7.91
N THR A 203 21.70 1.58 8.32
CA THR A 203 22.52 2.63 7.69
C THR A 203 24.04 2.38 7.75
N PRO A 204 24.64 1.99 8.89
CA PRO A 204 26.08 1.70 8.93
C PRO A 204 26.46 0.39 8.22
N LEU A 205 25.66 -0.66 8.34
CA LEU A 205 25.93 -1.93 7.66
C LEU A 205 25.74 -1.84 6.14
N GLU A 206 24.75 -1.06 5.68
CA GLU A 206 24.51 -0.79 4.26
C GLU A 206 25.69 -0.02 3.65
N ALA A 207 26.23 0.97 4.38
CA ALA A 207 27.39 1.71 3.92
C ALA A 207 28.64 0.81 3.84
N LEU A 208 28.85 -0.03 4.85
CA LEU A 208 29.94 -1.01 4.86
C LEU A 208 29.82 -2.01 3.71
N TRP A 209 28.63 -2.61 3.52
CA TRP A 209 28.36 -3.54 2.42
C TRP A 209 28.71 -2.93 1.07
N ARG A 210 28.25 -1.70 0.81
CA ARG A 210 28.51 -1.03 -0.46
C ARG A 210 29.99 -0.84 -0.72
N VAL A 211 30.75 -0.36 0.28
CA VAL A 211 32.20 -0.19 0.15
C VAL A 211 32.86 -1.54 -0.13
N MET A 212 32.52 -2.59 0.62
CA MET A 212 33.13 -3.92 0.43
C MET A 212 32.76 -4.52 -0.94
N HIS A 213 31.51 -4.37 -1.39
CA HIS A 213 31.06 -4.81 -2.71
C HIS A 213 31.75 -4.04 -3.84
N ASP A 214 31.83 -2.70 -3.74
CA ASP A 214 32.48 -1.84 -4.74
C ASP A 214 34.00 -2.06 -4.81
N GLN A 215 34.60 -2.64 -3.77
CA GLN A 215 36.00 -3.09 -3.75
C GLN A 215 36.17 -4.57 -4.09
N HIS A 216 35.10 -5.26 -4.53
CA HIS A 216 35.10 -6.69 -4.87
C HIS A 216 35.53 -7.61 -3.71
N MET A 217 35.34 -7.17 -2.46
CA MET A 217 35.65 -7.97 -1.27
C MET A 217 34.52 -8.96 -0.90
N ILE A 218 33.29 -8.69 -1.34
CA ILE A 218 32.13 -9.56 -1.10
C ILE A 218 31.33 -9.75 -2.39
N GLU A 219 30.72 -10.92 -2.52
CA GLU A 219 29.81 -11.25 -3.62
C GLU A 219 28.35 -10.85 -3.30
N GLY A 220 27.48 -10.93 -4.32
CA GLY A 220 26.04 -10.67 -4.18
C GLY A 220 25.61 -9.31 -4.75
N PRO A 221 24.41 -8.83 -4.39
CA PRO A 221 23.89 -7.59 -4.96
C PRO A 221 24.64 -6.37 -4.40
N ALA A 222 24.62 -5.26 -5.15
CA ALA A 222 25.29 -4.00 -4.77
C ALA A 222 24.80 -3.36 -3.45
N ARG A 223 23.82 -3.95 -2.76
CA ARG A 223 23.19 -3.40 -1.55
C ARG A 223 22.85 -4.50 -0.55
N LEU A 224 23.21 -4.29 0.72
CA LEU A 224 22.87 -5.21 1.81
C LEU A 224 21.36 -5.40 1.89
N ARG A 225 20.60 -4.30 1.74
CA ARG A 225 19.15 -4.39 1.74
C ARG A 225 18.64 -5.34 0.67
N ALA A 226 19.28 -5.40 -0.50
CA ALA A 226 18.89 -6.34 -1.54
C ALA A 226 19.26 -7.78 -1.18
N ALA A 227 20.40 -7.99 -0.52
CA ALA A 227 20.82 -9.31 -0.07
C ALA A 227 19.96 -9.89 1.06
N VAL A 228 19.46 -9.04 1.98
CA VAL A 228 18.64 -9.47 3.13
C VAL A 228 17.14 -9.47 2.83
N GLN A 229 16.72 -8.87 1.72
CA GLN A 229 15.31 -8.76 1.37
C GLN A 229 14.89 -10.01 0.59
N PHE A 230 13.70 -10.53 0.92
CA PHE A 230 13.25 -11.85 0.46
C PHE A 230 13.30 -11.97 -1.05
N ARG A 231 14.02 -12.96 -1.57
CA ARG A 231 13.92 -13.33 -2.98
C ARG A 231 12.54 -13.92 -3.30
N GLN A 232 12.24 -14.00 -4.60
CA GLN A 232 11.24 -14.94 -5.09
C GLN A 232 11.66 -16.35 -4.70
N LEU A 233 10.71 -17.07 -4.13
CA LEU A 233 10.84 -18.49 -3.94
C LEU A 233 10.41 -19.25 -5.18
N THR A 234 11.01 -20.42 -5.36
CA THR A 234 10.49 -21.43 -6.27
C THR A 234 9.14 -21.96 -5.79
N VAL A 235 8.38 -22.61 -6.67
CA VAL A 235 7.07 -23.20 -6.33
C VAL A 235 7.22 -24.23 -5.22
N GLU A 236 8.29 -25.02 -5.27
CA GLU A 236 8.66 -26.05 -4.31
C GLU A 236 8.84 -25.42 -2.93
N GLU A 237 9.67 -24.40 -2.84
CA GLU A 237 9.93 -23.67 -1.59
C GLU A 237 8.67 -23.00 -1.05
N LEU A 238 7.78 -22.51 -1.91
CA LEU A 238 6.50 -21.92 -1.48
C LEU A 238 5.60 -22.98 -0.84
N VAL A 239 5.49 -24.16 -1.44
CA VAL A 239 4.66 -25.26 -0.91
C VAL A 239 5.28 -25.86 0.33
N ASP A 240 6.60 -26.06 0.35
CA ASP A 240 7.33 -26.67 1.48
C ASP A 240 7.22 -25.87 2.78
N ARG A 241 7.03 -24.54 2.69
CA ARG A 241 6.78 -23.68 3.85
C ARG A 241 5.57 -24.07 4.68
N HIS A 242 4.62 -24.80 4.10
CA HIS A 242 3.41 -25.25 4.78
C HIS A 242 3.58 -26.58 5.51
N GLY A 243 4.74 -27.23 5.38
CA GLY A 243 5.09 -28.43 6.16
C GLY A 243 4.13 -29.61 5.93
N LEU A 244 3.60 -29.75 4.71
CA LEU A 244 2.63 -30.80 4.36
C LEU A 244 3.21 -32.20 4.61
N VAL A 245 2.48 -33.02 5.35
CA VAL A 245 2.91 -34.37 5.77
C VAL A 245 2.75 -35.37 4.62
N HIS A 246 1.64 -35.30 3.88
CA HIS A 246 1.35 -36.21 2.77
C HIS A 246 2.13 -35.80 1.50
N ARG A 247 3.30 -36.44 1.30
CA ARG A 247 4.22 -36.12 0.19
C ARG A 247 3.59 -36.18 -1.21
N PRO A 248 2.75 -37.17 -1.56
CA PRO A 248 2.09 -37.17 -2.87
C PRO A 248 1.19 -35.94 -3.11
N MET A 249 0.54 -35.42 -2.06
CA MET A 249 -0.27 -34.20 -2.20
C MET A 249 0.62 -32.96 -2.33
N ARG A 250 1.71 -32.91 -1.57
CA ARG A 250 2.71 -31.84 -1.71
C ARG A 250 3.18 -31.77 -3.17
N ASP A 251 3.52 -32.90 -3.76
CA ASP A 251 4.01 -32.96 -5.14
C ASP A 251 2.92 -32.59 -6.15
N LEU A 252 1.67 -33.01 -5.93
CA LEU A 252 0.52 -32.57 -6.72
C LEU A 252 0.37 -31.04 -6.70
N LEU A 253 0.45 -30.40 -5.53
CA LEU A 253 0.33 -28.94 -5.42
C LEU A 253 1.48 -28.23 -6.13
N VAL A 254 2.72 -28.71 -5.98
CA VAL A 254 3.87 -28.17 -6.72
C VAL A 254 3.61 -28.24 -8.22
N GLU A 255 3.15 -29.40 -8.69
CA GLU A 255 2.88 -29.63 -10.09
C GLU A 255 1.73 -28.77 -10.64
N TYR A 256 0.63 -28.67 -9.91
CA TYR A 256 -0.49 -27.78 -10.23
C TYR A 256 -0.04 -26.33 -10.38
N PHE A 257 0.76 -25.84 -9.43
CA PHE A 257 1.25 -24.47 -9.48
C PHE A 257 2.24 -24.24 -10.62
N ARG A 258 3.13 -25.20 -10.94
CA ARG A 258 4.02 -25.10 -12.12
C ARG A 258 3.24 -24.92 -13.42
N HIS A 259 2.10 -25.60 -13.59
CA HIS A 259 1.24 -25.42 -14.77
C HIS A 259 0.55 -24.06 -14.79
N ARG A 260 0.28 -23.44 -13.63
CA ARG A 260 -0.37 -22.12 -13.52
C ARG A 260 0.57 -20.91 -13.46
N VAL A 261 1.88 -21.12 -13.32
CA VAL A 261 2.89 -20.03 -13.31
C VAL A 261 2.80 -19.14 -14.56
N PRO A 262 2.66 -19.67 -15.79
CA PRO A 262 2.53 -18.82 -16.98
C PRO A 262 1.28 -17.91 -16.88
N GLY A 263 1.50 -16.60 -16.73
CA GLY A 263 0.43 -15.61 -16.63
C GLY A 263 0.00 -15.20 -15.21
N THR A 264 0.70 -15.63 -14.16
CA THR A 264 0.40 -15.23 -12.77
C THR A 264 1.55 -14.45 -12.13
N ASP A 265 1.26 -13.30 -11.55
CA ASP A 265 2.23 -12.50 -10.77
C ASP A 265 2.66 -13.23 -9.49
N TYR A 266 3.89 -12.99 -9.00
CA TYR A 266 4.44 -13.75 -7.86
C TYR A 266 3.58 -13.62 -6.59
N SER A 267 2.96 -12.46 -6.36
CA SER A 267 2.12 -12.24 -5.18
C SER A 267 0.81 -13.02 -5.24
N THR A 268 0.24 -13.17 -6.43
CA THR A 268 -0.94 -13.99 -6.69
C THR A 268 -0.60 -15.47 -6.53
N LEU A 269 0.52 -15.94 -7.09
CA LEU A 269 1.01 -17.31 -6.90
C LEU A 269 1.20 -17.62 -5.41
N SER A 270 1.93 -16.76 -4.69
CA SER A 270 2.19 -16.94 -3.25
C SER A 270 0.89 -16.97 -2.43
N ASN A 271 -0.12 -16.17 -2.79
CA ASN A 271 -1.44 -16.21 -2.14
C ASN A 271 -2.20 -17.51 -2.43
N GLN A 272 -2.16 -18.00 -3.67
CA GLN A 272 -2.82 -19.26 -4.04
C GLN A 272 -2.15 -20.45 -3.34
N VAL A 273 -0.81 -20.48 -3.24
CA VAL A 273 -0.09 -21.50 -2.46
C VAL A 273 -0.49 -21.44 -0.99
N TYR A 274 -0.57 -20.26 -0.40
CA TYR A 274 -1.07 -20.11 0.96
C TYR A 274 -2.52 -20.63 1.12
N TRP A 275 -3.40 -20.36 0.16
CA TRP A 275 -4.78 -20.83 0.22
C TRP A 275 -4.90 -22.35 0.10
N LEU A 276 -4.23 -22.98 -0.87
CA LEU A 276 -4.34 -24.42 -1.10
C LEU A 276 -3.46 -25.23 -0.13
N GLY A 277 -2.25 -24.75 0.15
CA GLY A 277 -1.29 -25.39 1.05
C GLY A 277 -1.63 -25.20 2.52
N GLU A 278 -1.76 -23.96 3.02
CA GLU A 278 -2.00 -23.71 4.45
C GLU A 278 -3.46 -23.92 4.86
N LEU A 279 -4.37 -23.24 4.15
CA LEU A 279 -5.75 -23.08 4.60
C LEU A 279 -6.68 -24.19 4.13
N PHE A 280 -6.31 -24.92 3.08
CA PHE A 280 -7.06 -26.07 2.60
C PHE A 280 -6.40 -27.37 3.04
N TRP A 281 -5.35 -27.83 2.37
CA TRP A 281 -4.81 -29.15 2.63
C TRP A 281 -4.11 -29.26 3.99
N GLY A 282 -3.27 -28.29 4.35
CA GLY A 282 -2.61 -28.26 5.67
C GLY A 282 -3.59 -28.13 6.84
N ASP A 283 -4.74 -27.48 6.65
CA ASP A 283 -5.83 -27.52 7.65
C ASP A 283 -6.47 -28.90 7.74
N LEU A 284 -6.70 -29.57 6.60
CA LEU A 284 -7.25 -30.92 6.57
C LEU A 284 -6.32 -31.93 7.27
N GLU A 285 -5.02 -31.93 6.97
CA GLU A 285 -4.04 -32.82 7.63
C GLU A 285 -3.99 -32.62 9.15
N ARG A 286 -4.08 -31.37 9.62
CA ARG A 286 -4.09 -31.06 11.06
C ARG A 286 -5.31 -31.60 11.80
N HIS A 287 -6.46 -31.74 11.12
CA HIS A 287 -7.72 -32.13 11.75
C HIS A 287 -8.20 -33.54 11.36
N GLN A 288 -7.61 -34.14 10.32
CA GLN A 288 -7.86 -35.48 9.85
C GLN A 288 -6.52 -36.18 9.56
N PRO A 289 -5.82 -36.65 10.60
CA PRO A 289 -4.54 -37.34 10.43
C PRO A 289 -4.67 -38.54 9.50
N GLY A 290 -3.76 -38.65 8.52
CA GLY A 290 -3.76 -39.74 7.54
C GLY A 290 -4.68 -39.50 6.32
N ILE A 291 -5.28 -38.32 6.16
CA ILE A 291 -6.03 -37.98 4.95
C ILE A 291 -5.11 -38.02 3.71
N THR A 292 -5.55 -38.75 2.67
CA THR A 292 -4.74 -38.99 1.45
C THR A 292 -5.47 -38.65 0.14
N SER A 293 -6.78 -38.39 0.19
CA SER A 293 -7.64 -38.23 -0.99
C SER A 293 -8.32 -36.86 -1.07
N LEU A 294 -8.50 -36.36 -2.30
CA LEU A 294 -9.31 -35.17 -2.59
C LEU A 294 -10.82 -35.44 -2.55
N SER A 295 -11.25 -36.69 -2.54
CA SER A 295 -12.66 -37.04 -2.37
C SER A 295 -13.04 -36.95 -0.89
N LEU A 296 -13.36 -35.74 -0.43
CA LEU A 296 -13.64 -35.46 0.98
C LEU A 296 -15.03 -35.96 1.40
N PRO A 297 -15.16 -36.64 2.55
CA PRO A 297 -16.47 -36.89 3.15
C PRO A 297 -17.21 -35.57 3.44
N PRO A 298 -18.56 -35.52 3.30
CA PRO A 298 -19.34 -34.30 3.50
C PRO A 298 -19.08 -33.62 4.86
N GLU A 299 -18.99 -34.40 5.93
CA GLU A 299 -18.75 -33.92 7.29
C GLU A 299 -17.36 -33.29 7.46
N VAL A 300 -16.35 -33.82 6.77
CA VAL A 300 -14.98 -33.27 6.75
C VAL A 300 -14.95 -31.95 6.00
N ALA A 301 -15.58 -31.90 4.82
CA ALA A 301 -15.70 -30.70 4.02
C ALA A 301 -16.45 -29.58 4.76
N ASP A 302 -17.57 -29.90 5.42
CA ASP A 302 -18.35 -28.93 6.20
C ASP A 302 -17.62 -28.46 7.46
N ALA A 303 -16.89 -29.34 8.15
CA ALA A 303 -16.02 -28.95 9.26
C ALA A 303 -14.93 -27.97 8.80
N TRP A 304 -14.25 -28.25 7.68
CA TRP A 304 -13.26 -27.35 7.09
C TRP A 304 -13.85 -25.98 6.73
N LYS A 305 -14.98 -25.96 6.00
CA LYS A 305 -15.67 -24.71 5.60
C LYS A 305 -16.07 -23.84 6.79
N ARG A 306 -16.39 -24.44 7.94
CA ARG A 306 -16.65 -23.72 9.19
C ARG A 306 -15.38 -23.11 9.78
N ARG A 307 -14.28 -23.86 9.86
CA ARG A 307 -12.99 -23.37 10.38
C ARG A 307 -12.43 -22.20 9.58
N ILE A 308 -12.46 -22.28 8.24
CA ILE A 308 -11.92 -21.21 7.40
C ILE A 308 -12.78 -19.95 7.37
N ALA A 309 -14.01 -19.99 7.89
CA ALA A 309 -14.90 -18.83 7.94
C ALA A 309 -14.38 -17.73 8.88
N THR A 310 -13.60 -18.12 9.88
CA THR A 310 -12.97 -17.22 10.84
C THR A 310 -11.44 -17.32 10.78
N ARG A 311 -10.79 -16.34 11.39
CA ARG A 311 -9.36 -16.35 11.67
C ARG A 311 -9.12 -16.94 13.06
N PRO A 312 -7.87 -17.33 13.40
CA PRO A 312 -7.54 -17.83 14.74
C PRO A 312 -7.90 -16.86 15.87
N ASP A 313 -7.96 -15.55 15.60
CA ASP A 313 -8.39 -14.50 16.53
C ASP A 313 -9.93 -14.38 16.67
N GLY A 314 -10.70 -15.28 16.06
CA GLY A 314 -12.16 -15.28 16.07
C GLY A 314 -12.82 -14.32 15.08
N THR A 315 -12.05 -13.47 14.39
CA THR A 315 -12.62 -12.49 13.45
C THR A 315 -13.06 -13.14 12.13
N VAL A 316 -14.08 -12.57 11.48
CA VAL A 316 -14.56 -13.07 10.18
C VAL A 316 -13.47 -12.92 9.12
N ARG A 317 -13.16 -14.02 8.43
CA ARG A 317 -12.19 -14.03 7.34
C ARG A 317 -12.76 -13.35 6.10
N GLN A 318 -12.29 -12.14 5.79
CA GLN A 318 -12.74 -11.38 4.61
C GLN A 318 -12.42 -12.11 3.30
N GLU A 319 -11.29 -12.80 3.23
CA GLU A 319 -10.87 -13.55 2.05
C GLU A 319 -11.52 -14.94 1.87
N ARG A 320 -12.50 -15.31 2.72
CA ARG A 320 -13.13 -16.65 2.70
C ARG A 320 -13.64 -17.06 1.32
N TYR A 321 -14.36 -16.18 0.62
CA TYR A 321 -14.92 -16.51 -0.69
C TYR A 321 -13.85 -16.63 -1.78
N ALA A 322 -12.73 -15.90 -1.64
CA ALA A 322 -11.60 -16.03 -2.56
C ALA A 322 -10.91 -17.39 -2.38
N LEU A 323 -10.73 -17.83 -1.12
CA LEU A 323 -10.25 -19.17 -0.79
C LEU A 323 -11.18 -20.27 -1.32
N LEU A 324 -12.49 -20.16 -1.09
CA LEU A 324 -13.48 -21.13 -1.59
C LEU A 324 -13.45 -21.22 -3.13
N ASN A 325 -13.32 -20.08 -3.82
CA ASN A 325 -13.17 -20.05 -5.27
C ASN A 325 -11.84 -20.66 -5.73
N ALA A 326 -10.75 -20.44 -4.99
CA ALA A 326 -9.45 -21.03 -5.32
C ALA A 326 -9.49 -22.56 -5.21
N VAL A 327 -10.11 -23.11 -4.16
CA VAL A 327 -10.33 -24.56 -4.02
C VAL A 327 -11.24 -25.08 -5.15
N ARG A 328 -12.32 -24.35 -5.47
CA ARG A 328 -13.20 -24.74 -6.58
C ARG A 328 -12.49 -24.75 -7.93
N ALA A 329 -11.63 -23.75 -8.19
CA ALA A 329 -10.80 -23.70 -9.40
C ALA A 329 -9.79 -24.84 -9.44
N PHE A 330 -9.12 -25.13 -8.33
CA PHE A 330 -8.19 -26.26 -8.20
C PHE A 330 -8.86 -27.59 -8.57
N TYR A 331 -10.02 -27.90 -7.98
CA TYR A 331 -10.76 -29.12 -8.33
C TYR A 331 -11.24 -29.13 -9.78
N ALA A 332 -11.68 -27.99 -10.32
CA ALA A 332 -12.12 -27.91 -11.71
C ALA A 332 -10.97 -28.18 -12.69
N ASP A 333 -9.80 -27.60 -12.42
CA ASP A 333 -8.59 -27.82 -13.21
C ASP A 333 -8.13 -29.28 -13.17
N ILE A 334 -8.01 -29.88 -11.98
CA ILE A 334 -7.59 -31.29 -11.86
C ILE A 334 -8.56 -32.21 -12.60
N ASN A 335 -9.86 -31.98 -12.50
CA ASN A 335 -10.85 -32.77 -13.23
C ASN A 335 -10.78 -32.55 -14.76
N HIS A 336 -10.46 -31.33 -15.19
CA HIS A 336 -10.27 -31.03 -16.61
C HIS A 336 -8.99 -31.67 -17.15
N TRP A 337 -7.87 -31.53 -16.45
CA TRP A 337 -6.59 -32.14 -16.84
C TRP A 337 -6.62 -33.67 -16.75
N ALA A 338 -7.44 -34.25 -15.89
CA ALA A 338 -7.73 -35.69 -15.90
C ALA A 338 -8.36 -36.20 -17.19
N TYR A 339 -9.06 -35.33 -17.94
CA TYR A 339 -9.54 -35.66 -19.27
C TYR A 339 -8.42 -35.54 -20.33
N GLU A 340 -7.53 -34.55 -20.20
CA GLU A 340 -6.44 -34.31 -21.16
C GLU A 340 -5.28 -35.31 -21.02
N ASP A 341 -4.86 -35.62 -19.79
CA ASP A 341 -3.81 -36.59 -19.46
C ASP A 341 -4.25 -37.47 -18.27
N PRO A 342 -5.04 -38.52 -18.53
CA PRO A 342 -5.59 -39.39 -17.49
C PRO A 342 -4.51 -40.12 -16.68
N ALA A 343 -3.39 -40.50 -17.30
CA ALA A 343 -2.32 -41.24 -16.63
C ALA A 343 -1.72 -40.44 -15.47
N ARG A 344 -1.76 -39.11 -15.59
CA ARG A 344 -1.16 -38.17 -14.65
C ARG A 344 -2.15 -37.64 -13.63
N TRP A 345 -3.35 -37.26 -14.06
CA TRP A 345 -4.28 -36.49 -13.22
C TRP A 345 -5.51 -37.28 -12.73
N ALA A 346 -5.86 -38.42 -13.37
CA ALA A 346 -7.10 -39.13 -13.02
C ALA A 346 -7.11 -39.67 -11.59
N VAL A 347 -5.94 -40.01 -11.02
CA VAL A 347 -5.81 -40.46 -9.62
C VAL A 347 -6.23 -39.38 -8.61
N TRP A 348 -6.22 -38.10 -9.02
CA TRP A 348 -6.57 -36.95 -8.19
C TRP A 348 -7.97 -36.39 -8.48
N ALA A 349 -8.63 -36.84 -9.54
CA ALA A 349 -9.96 -36.38 -9.92
C ALA A 349 -10.98 -36.69 -8.81
N ALA A 350 -11.74 -35.68 -8.40
CA ALA A 350 -12.65 -35.79 -7.25
C ALA A 350 -13.79 -34.75 -7.32
N PRO A 351 -14.94 -35.01 -6.67
CA PRO A 351 -16.01 -34.03 -6.54
C PRO A 351 -15.56 -32.84 -5.69
N CYS A 352 -15.87 -31.62 -6.12
CA CYS A 352 -15.47 -30.42 -5.40
C CYS A 352 -16.27 -30.26 -4.08
N PRO A 353 -15.60 -30.06 -2.93
CA PRO A 353 -16.27 -29.87 -1.64
C PRO A 353 -16.98 -28.49 -1.50
N VAL A 354 -16.81 -27.60 -2.49
CA VAL A 354 -17.39 -26.25 -2.51
C VAL A 354 -18.56 -26.19 -3.49
N THR A 355 -19.76 -26.14 -2.94
CA THR A 355 -21.01 -26.08 -3.69
C THR A 355 -21.36 -24.66 -4.14
N LYS A 356 -22.35 -24.52 -5.03
CA LYS A 356 -22.91 -23.22 -5.39
C LYS A 356 -23.57 -22.52 -4.18
N GLY A 357 -24.13 -23.30 -3.24
CA GLY A 357 -24.73 -22.79 -2.02
C GLY A 357 -23.71 -22.11 -1.10
N ASP A 358 -22.51 -22.67 -0.99
CA ASP A 358 -21.40 -22.09 -0.21
C ASP A 358 -20.98 -20.69 -0.71
N LEU A 359 -21.26 -20.39 -1.98
CA LEU A 359 -20.96 -19.10 -2.62
C LEU A 359 -22.19 -18.19 -2.75
N ALA A 360 -23.38 -18.62 -2.33
CA ALA A 360 -24.62 -17.87 -2.51
C ALA A 360 -24.58 -16.50 -1.81
N ALA A 361 -24.01 -16.45 -0.60
CA ALA A 361 -23.86 -15.22 0.18
C ALA A 361 -22.76 -14.27 -0.35
N ARG A 362 -21.98 -14.67 -1.37
CA ARG A 362 -20.92 -13.85 -1.95
C ARG A 362 -21.45 -12.53 -2.49
N ARG A 363 -22.59 -12.55 -3.21
CA ARG A 363 -23.17 -11.34 -3.81
C ARG A 363 -23.60 -10.33 -2.74
N LYS A 364 -24.22 -10.82 -1.65
CA LYS A 364 -24.56 -10.00 -0.49
C LYS A 364 -23.31 -9.41 0.16
N HIS A 365 -22.30 -10.22 0.42
CA HIS A 365 -21.02 -9.77 0.97
C HIS A 365 -20.33 -8.71 0.10
N GLN A 366 -20.33 -8.88 -1.24
CA GLN A 366 -19.81 -7.87 -2.16
C GLN A 366 -20.59 -6.55 -2.08
N GLY A 367 -21.92 -6.62 -1.95
CA GLY A 367 -22.78 -5.46 -1.71
C GLY A 367 -22.44 -4.74 -0.40
N GLU A 368 -22.26 -5.48 0.69
CA GLU A 368 -21.88 -4.93 2.01
C GLU A 368 -20.47 -4.30 1.98
N VAL A 369 -19.51 -4.93 1.31
CA VAL A 369 -18.18 -4.36 1.09
C VAL A 369 -18.29 -3.05 0.32
N LYS A 370 -19.03 -3.02 -0.79
CA LYS A 370 -19.25 -1.81 -1.59
C LYS A 370 -19.92 -0.69 -0.76
N ALA A 371 -20.97 -1.02 0.00
CA ALA A 371 -21.66 -0.06 0.85
C ALA A 371 -20.73 0.53 1.93
N ARG A 372 -19.91 -0.30 2.60
CA ARG A 372 -18.90 0.16 3.56
C ARG A 372 -17.84 1.05 2.90
N MET A 373 -17.41 0.71 1.68
CA MET A 373 -16.47 1.54 0.92
C MET A 373 -17.07 2.92 0.59
N HIS A 374 -18.32 2.98 0.18
CA HIS A 374 -19.04 4.23 -0.11
C HIS A 374 -19.30 5.06 1.14
N ALA A 375 -19.70 4.42 2.25
CA ALA A 375 -19.84 5.11 3.55
C ALA A 375 -18.51 5.72 3.99
N ARG A 376 -17.40 4.96 3.94
CA ARG A 376 -16.06 5.46 4.26
C ARG A 376 -15.66 6.65 3.38
N THR A 377 -15.96 6.60 2.09
CA THR A 377 -15.64 7.72 1.17
C THR A 377 -16.42 8.98 1.55
N ARG A 378 -17.71 8.85 1.90
CA ARG A 378 -18.55 9.95 2.38
C ARG A 378 -18.06 10.55 3.69
N THR A 379 -17.60 9.73 4.64
CA THR A 379 -16.98 10.18 5.90
C THR A 379 -15.68 10.93 5.66
N LEU A 380 -14.82 10.45 4.75
CA LEU A 380 -13.48 11.01 4.53
C LEU A 380 -13.47 12.26 3.65
N ALA A 381 -14.43 12.42 2.74
CA ALA A 381 -14.52 13.57 1.85
C ALA A 381 -14.47 14.93 2.57
N PRO A 382 -15.28 15.21 3.61
CA PRO A 382 -15.21 16.48 4.34
C PRO A 382 -13.95 16.62 5.19
N ALA A 383 -13.28 15.52 5.56
CA ALA A 383 -12.06 15.55 6.36
C ALA A 383 -10.77 15.77 5.53
N LEU A 384 -10.82 15.55 4.20
CA LEU A 384 -9.66 15.67 3.32
C LEU A 384 -9.06 17.08 3.31
N PRO A 385 -9.83 18.19 3.21
CA PRO A 385 -9.30 19.54 3.29
C PRO A 385 -8.49 19.80 4.56
N HIS A 386 -9.00 19.33 5.72
CA HIS A 386 -8.29 19.45 6.99
C HIS A 386 -6.94 18.73 6.97
N LEU A 387 -6.89 17.48 6.50
CA LEU A 387 -5.63 16.74 6.36
C LEU A 387 -4.62 17.51 5.49
N THR A 388 -5.06 18.07 4.36
CA THR A 388 -4.16 18.82 3.46
C THR A 388 -3.65 20.11 4.10
N ALA A 389 -4.50 20.83 4.85
CA ALA A 389 -4.13 22.03 5.58
C ALA A 389 -3.10 21.72 6.68
N VAL A 390 -3.33 20.65 7.45
CA VAL A 390 -2.40 20.20 8.50
C VAL A 390 -1.06 19.77 7.91
N ALA A 391 -1.06 19.04 6.79
CA ALA A 391 0.17 18.63 6.11
C ALA A 391 1.00 19.85 5.64
N ARG A 392 0.33 20.84 5.05
CA ARG A 392 0.96 22.08 4.58
C ARG A 392 1.50 22.92 5.74
N ALA A 393 0.68 23.16 6.77
CA ALA A 393 1.08 23.90 7.97
C ALA A 393 2.27 23.23 8.67
N ARG A 394 2.27 21.89 8.80
CA ARG A 394 3.39 21.13 9.37
C ARG A 394 4.67 21.33 8.58
N ARG A 395 4.61 21.24 7.25
CA ARG A 395 5.76 21.45 6.37
C ARG A 395 6.31 22.87 6.50
N ASP A 396 5.43 23.87 6.43
CA ASP A 396 5.84 25.27 6.45
C ASP A 396 6.44 25.64 7.82
N HIS A 397 5.81 25.19 8.91
CA HIS A 397 6.35 25.32 10.27
C HIS A 397 7.71 24.64 10.44
N ALA A 398 7.86 23.39 10.00
CA ALA A 398 9.11 22.65 10.14
C ALA A 398 10.26 23.27 9.32
N ARG A 399 9.96 23.83 8.15
CA ARG A 399 10.92 24.59 7.33
C ARG A 399 11.38 25.85 8.06
N THR A 400 10.46 26.65 8.58
CA THR A 400 10.79 27.88 9.34
C THR A 400 11.56 27.53 10.62
N LEU A 401 11.12 26.51 11.36
CA LEU A 401 11.80 25.98 12.55
C LEU A 401 13.25 25.61 12.26
N LEU A 402 13.50 24.85 11.19
CA LEU A 402 14.85 24.47 10.81
C LEU A 402 15.70 25.68 10.39
N ALA A 403 15.14 26.60 9.61
CA ALA A 403 15.86 27.79 9.16
C ALA A 403 16.29 28.66 10.34
N THR A 404 15.38 28.98 11.26
CA THR A 404 15.68 29.74 12.48
C THR A 404 16.65 28.99 13.38
N ALA A 405 16.45 27.69 13.61
CA ALA A 405 17.33 26.90 14.47
C ALA A 405 18.76 26.74 13.93
N ARG A 406 18.99 26.92 12.62
CA ARG A 406 20.33 26.93 12.02
C ARG A 406 21.09 28.22 12.30
N THR A 407 20.39 29.35 12.43
CA THR A 407 20.99 30.66 12.72
C THR A 407 21.02 30.99 14.21
N THR A 408 20.27 30.26 15.04
CA THR A 408 20.27 30.42 16.50
C THR A 408 21.41 29.64 17.15
N GLU A 409 22.13 30.29 18.07
CA GLU A 409 23.20 29.67 18.84
C GLU A 409 22.67 28.59 19.80
N PRO A 410 23.42 27.48 20.02
CA PRO A 410 23.08 26.50 21.04
C PRO A 410 23.02 27.10 22.45
N GLY A 411 21.97 26.75 23.20
CA GLY A 411 21.65 27.30 24.52
C GLY A 411 20.62 28.44 24.47
N THR A 412 20.33 28.98 23.28
CA THR A 412 19.44 30.13 23.12
C THR A 412 18.01 29.72 22.83
N ALA A 413 17.06 30.40 23.48
CA ALA A 413 15.63 30.25 23.20
C ALA A 413 15.21 31.10 21.99
N PHE A 414 14.30 30.58 21.18
CA PHE A 414 13.74 31.28 20.02
C PHE A 414 12.28 30.86 19.81
N ALA A 415 11.52 31.60 19.01
CA ALA A 415 10.12 31.31 18.75
C ALA A 415 9.82 31.15 17.25
N VAL A 416 8.93 30.22 16.92
CA VAL A 416 8.40 30.01 15.56
C VAL A 416 6.90 29.73 15.67
N ASP A 417 6.09 30.47 14.91
CA ASP A 417 4.62 30.37 14.89
C ASP A 417 3.99 30.38 16.30
N GLY A 418 4.46 31.29 17.16
CA GLY A 418 3.97 31.43 18.54
C GLY A 418 4.41 30.32 19.50
N ARG A 419 5.24 29.36 19.05
CA ARG A 419 5.81 28.31 19.89
C ARG A 419 7.26 28.61 20.22
N SER A 420 7.63 28.49 21.48
CA SER A 420 9.00 28.69 21.96
C SER A 420 9.80 27.39 21.94
N TYR A 421 11.05 27.49 21.51
CA TYR A 421 12.00 26.39 21.39
C TYR A 421 13.34 26.78 22.03
N LEU A 422 14.06 25.79 22.55
CA LEU A 422 15.46 25.91 22.98
C LEU A 422 16.35 25.22 21.94
N ARG A 423 17.39 25.92 21.46
CA ARG A 423 18.41 25.29 20.62
C ARG A 423 19.35 24.47 21.50
N VAL A 424 19.48 23.17 21.25
CA VAL A 424 20.30 22.26 22.09
C VAL A 424 21.67 22.01 21.46
N ALA A 425 22.73 22.11 22.26
CA ALA A 425 24.09 21.79 21.81
C ALA A 425 24.21 20.33 21.38
N CYS A 426 24.76 20.10 20.20
CA CYS A 426 25.06 18.74 19.74
C CYS A 426 26.44 18.35 20.26
N LYS A 427 26.57 17.15 20.85
CA LYS A 427 27.86 16.66 21.40
C LYS A 427 28.87 16.26 20.33
N THR A 428 28.49 16.27 19.05
CA THR A 428 29.35 15.89 17.91
C THR A 428 29.69 17.12 17.07
N LYS A 429 31.00 17.36 16.85
CA LYS A 429 31.53 18.55 16.17
C LYS A 429 31.17 18.69 14.67
N GLN A 430 30.57 17.67 14.05
CA GLN A 430 30.16 17.66 12.62
C GLN A 430 28.63 17.46 12.44
N ALA A 431 27.82 18.05 13.31
CA ALA A 431 26.40 17.75 13.36
C ALA A 431 25.62 18.24 12.12
N ARG A 432 25.27 17.32 11.22
CA ARG A 432 24.13 17.47 10.29
C ARG A 432 22.77 17.58 11.02
N GLN A 433 22.75 17.35 12.34
CA GLN A 433 21.55 17.42 13.18
C GLN A 433 21.40 18.81 13.78
N VAL A 434 20.16 19.29 13.79
CA VAL A 434 19.80 20.56 14.43
C VAL A 434 18.83 20.23 15.56
N LEU A 435 19.36 20.04 16.77
CA LEU A 435 18.55 19.65 17.92
C LEU A 435 17.81 20.84 18.53
N VAL A 436 16.51 20.69 18.70
CA VAL A 436 15.62 21.68 19.31
C VAL A 436 14.73 21.00 20.35
N GLN A 437 14.32 21.75 21.36
CA GLN A 437 13.40 21.30 22.40
C GLN A 437 12.25 22.28 22.53
N ALA A 438 10.99 21.81 22.46
CA ALA A 438 9.83 22.67 22.60
C ALA A 438 9.62 23.09 24.08
N SER A 439 9.07 24.29 24.30
CA SER A 439 8.78 24.85 25.62
C SER A 439 7.25 24.88 25.90
N PRO A 440 6.77 24.75 27.17
CA PRO A 440 7.55 24.61 28.40
C PRO A 440 8.39 23.34 28.40
N VAL A 441 9.62 23.48 28.91
CA VAL A 441 10.71 22.50 28.79
C VAL A 441 10.29 21.09 29.22
N GLY A 442 9.38 20.96 30.20
CA GLY A 442 8.64 19.73 30.55
C GLY A 442 9.42 18.41 30.41
N ASP A 443 8.71 17.34 30.01
CA ASP A 443 9.30 16.06 29.58
C ASP A 443 9.65 16.02 28.08
N ALA A 444 9.56 17.17 27.39
CA ALA A 444 9.73 17.23 25.95
C ALA A 444 11.19 16.93 25.57
N ARG A 445 11.46 15.72 25.08
CA ARG A 445 12.82 15.33 24.66
C ARG A 445 13.28 16.18 23.46
N PRO A 446 14.57 16.58 23.40
CA PRO A 446 15.13 17.21 22.21
C PRO A 446 14.92 16.34 20.96
N PHE A 447 14.56 16.96 19.85
CA PHE A 447 14.38 16.29 18.56
C PHE A 447 15.19 17.00 17.46
N ASP A 448 15.44 16.28 16.37
CA ASP A 448 16.20 16.78 15.22
C ASP A 448 15.28 17.52 14.25
N ALA A 449 15.39 18.84 14.19
CA ALA A 449 14.62 19.70 13.28
C ALA A 449 14.88 19.37 11.80
N VAL A 450 16.06 18.85 11.45
CA VAL A 450 16.35 18.39 10.08
C VAL A 450 15.52 17.16 9.74
N ALA A 451 15.36 16.25 10.70
CA ALA A 451 14.53 15.05 10.51
C ALA A 451 13.04 15.40 10.41
N GLU A 452 12.55 16.35 11.21
CA GLU A 452 11.16 16.81 11.17
C GLU A 452 10.84 17.57 9.87
N GLU A 453 11.71 18.48 9.41
CA GLU A 453 11.56 19.14 8.10
C GLU A 453 11.48 18.10 6.97
N ARG A 454 12.42 17.16 6.96
CA ARG A 454 12.45 16.12 5.92
C ARG A 454 11.18 15.26 5.95
N GLU A 455 10.75 14.81 7.12
CA GLU A 455 9.55 13.98 7.25
C GLU A 455 8.29 14.76 6.82
N SER A 456 8.13 15.99 7.27
CA SER A 456 6.97 16.83 6.95
C SER A 456 6.88 17.17 5.46
N PHE A 457 8.01 17.44 4.79
CA PHE A 457 8.06 17.64 3.34
C PHE A 457 7.54 16.42 2.58
N TRP A 458 8.07 15.23 2.88
CA TRP A 458 7.68 14.02 2.17
C TRP A 458 6.26 13.55 2.50
N ALA A 459 5.79 13.79 3.72
CA ALA A 459 4.40 13.56 4.10
C ALA A 459 3.45 14.44 3.28
N TRP A 460 3.72 15.75 3.21
CA TRP A 460 2.95 16.69 2.39
C TRP A 460 2.97 16.30 0.90
N ALA A 461 4.15 16.04 0.34
CA ALA A 461 4.29 15.68 -1.08
C ALA A 461 3.54 14.38 -1.41
N ALA A 462 3.62 13.37 -0.55
CA ALA A 462 2.89 12.11 -0.76
C ALA A 462 1.35 12.30 -0.69
N ILE A 463 0.86 13.08 0.27
CA ILE A 463 -0.58 13.38 0.40
C ILE A 463 -1.09 14.15 -0.82
N GLU A 464 -0.38 15.18 -1.26
CA GLU A 464 -0.76 16.01 -2.41
C GLU A 464 -0.71 15.22 -3.72
N VAL A 465 0.35 14.42 -3.95
CA VAL A 465 0.43 13.58 -5.16
C VAL A 465 -0.70 12.57 -5.18
N LEU A 466 -0.96 11.83 -4.08
CA LEU A 466 -2.05 10.85 -4.03
C LEU A 466 -3.42 11.48 -4.26
N ARG A 467 -3.71 12.64 -3.63
CA ARG A 467 -5.02 13.29 -3.76
C ARG A 467 -5.27 13.88 -5.15
N LEU A 468 -4.24 14.43 -5.80
CA LEU A 468 -4.37 15.17 -7.07
C LEU A 468 -4.29 14.26 -8.30
N SER A 469 -3.85 13.01 -8.14
CA SER A 469 -3.62 12.08 -9.26
C SER A 469 -4.41 10.77 -9.16
N GLY A 470 -4.91 10.42 -7.97
CA GLY A 470 -5.57 9.13 -7.75
C GLY A 470 -4.65 7.91 -7.94
N LEU A 471 -3.33 8.09 -7.93
CA LEU A 471 -2.38 6.98 -8.08
C LEU A 471 -2.50 5.95 -6.95
N ARG A 472 -2.20 4.69 -7.29
CA ARG A 472 -1.88 3.68 -6.28
C ARG A 472 -0.58 4.08 -5.59
N ILE A 473 -0.41 3.66 -4.34
CA ILE A 473 0.81 3.98 -3.58
C ILE A 473 2.06 3.40 -4.24
N GLU A 474 1.95 2.21 -4.84
CA GLU A 474 3.04 1.57 -5.57
C GLU A 474 3.42 2.40 -6.80
N GLU A 475 2.44 2.87 -7.57
CA GLU A 475 2.63 3.72 -8.76
C GLU A 475 3.29 5.07 -8.39
N MET A 476 2.90 5.67 -7.27
CA MET A 476 3.57 6.88 -6.76
C MET A 476 5.04 6.63 -6.43
N MET A 477 5.37 5.47 -5.85
CA MET A 477 6.76 5.10 -5.55
C MET A 477 7.57 4.73 -6.81
N GLU A 478 6.89 4.39 -7.90
CA GLU A 478 7.51 4.12 -9.21
C GLU A 478 7.80 5.38 -10.01
N LEU A 479 7.15 6.51 -9.70
CA LEU A 479 7.36 7.77 -10.43
C LEU A 479 8.85 8.09 -10.53
N THR A 480 9.29 8.34 -11.76
CA THR A 480 10.65 8.78 -12.08
C THR A 480 10.61 10.17 -12.71
N HIS A 481 11.78 10.78 -12.89
CA HIS A 481 11.87 12.00 -13.70
C HIS A 481 11.34 11.79 -15.14
N LEU A 482 11.43 10.56 -15.66
CA LEU A 482 10.93 10.20 -16.99
C LEU A 482 9.39 10.13 -17.05
N SER A 483 8.73 10.04 -15.90
CA SER A 483 7.26 10.06 -15.80
C SER A 483 6.68 11.43 -16.11
N ILE A 484 7.46 12.51 -16.06
CA ILE A 484 6.99 13.87 -16.35
C ILE A 484 7.28 14.18 -17.82
N ARG A 485 6.22 14.35 -18.61
CA ARG A 485 6.33 14.65 -20.05
C ARG A 485 5.80 16.05 -20.34
N ARG A 486 6.34 16.67 -21.39
CA ARG A 486 5.82 17.90 -21.96
C ARG A 486 5.04 17.56 -23.22
N TYR A 487 3.82 18.09 -23.34
CA TYR A 487 3.05 18.05 -24.57
C TYR A 487 2.79 19.48 -25.03
N THR A 488 3.26 19.80 -26.23
CA THR A 488 3.01 21.10 -26.86
C THR A 488 1.79 20.94 -27.76
N GLN A 489 0.72 21.66 -27.43
CA GLN A 489 -0.48 21.69 -28.26
C GLN A 489 -0.20 22.39 -29.60
N PRO A 490 -1.03 22.18 -30.64
CA PRO A 490 -0.90 22.90 -31.91
C PRO A 490 -0.88 24.43 -31.78
N GLY A 491 -1.51 24.99 -30.73
CA GLY A 491 -1.49 26.43 -30.41
C GLY A 491 -0.26 26.93 -29.65
N GLY A 492 0.74 26.07 -29.38
CA GLY A 492 1.97 26.42 -28.67
C GLY A 492 1.91 26.32 -27.14
N GLU A 493 0.72 26.10 -26.56
CA GLU A 493 0.56 25.89 -25.12
C GLU A 493 1.24 24.58 -24.67
N ILE A 494 2.00 24.65 -23.57
CA ILE A 494 2.70 23.49 -22.99
C ILE A 494 1.86 22.92 -21.84
N VAL A 495 1.40 21.68 -22.00
CA VAL A 495 0.69 20.92 -20.97
C VAL A 495 1.64 19.87 -20.37
N PRO A 496 1.88 19.90 -19.05
CA PRO A 496 2.59 18.81 -18.39
C PRO A 496 1.70 17.55 -18.35
N LEU A 497 2.26 16.43 -18.75
CA LEU A 497 1.62 15.11 -18.66
C LEU A 497 2.35 14.24 -17.64
N LEU A 498 1.60 13.35 -17.00
CA LEU A 498 2.15 12.33 -16.12
C LEU A 498 1.95 10.95 -16.76
N GLN A 499 3.07 10.29 -17.03
CA GLN A 499 3.17 8.93 -17.56
C GLN A 499 3.39 7.94 -16.41
N ILE A 500 2.48 6.98 -16.29
CA ILE A 500 2.52 5.93 -15.27
C ILE A 500 2.88 4.62 -15.95
N ALA A 501 3.94 3.98 -15.47
CA ALA A 501 4.37 2.69 -15.95
C ALA A 501 3.26 1.63 -15.75
N PRO A 502 3.25 0.57 -16.58
CA PRO A 502 2.37 -0.56 -16.40
C PRO A 502 2.45 -1.11 -14.97
N SER A 503 1.29 -1.26 -14.32
CA SER A 503 1.19 -1.85 -12.99
C SER A 503 0.40 -3.17 -13.05
N LYS A 504 -0.63 -3.35 -12.20
CA LYS A 504 -1.41 -4.60 -12.08
C LYS A 504 -2.14 -5.06 -13.35
N ILE A 505 -2.30 -4.19 -14.34
CA ILE A 505 -3.07 -4.44 -15.56
C ILE A 505 -2.15 -4.51 -16.79
N ASP A 506 -0.84 -4.32 -16.59
CA ASP A 506 0.15 -4.27 -17.66
C ASP A 506 -0.20 -3.26 -18.77
N ALA A 507 -0.86 -2.16 -18.39
CA ALA A 507 -1.20 -1.06 -19.29
C ALA A 507 -0.58 0.24 -18.81
N GLU A 508 0.19 0.87 -19.69
CA GLU A 508 0.70 2.23 -19.50
C GLU A 508 -0.44 3.24 -19.59
N ARG A 509 -0.35 4.32 -18.81
CA ARG A 509 -1.30 5.44 -18.92
C ARG A 509 -0.62 6.79 -18.83
N VAL A 510 -1.11 7.73 -19.63
CA VAL A 510 -0.64 9.10 -19.69
C VAL A 510 -1.84 10.03 -19.59
N PHE A 511 -1.76 11.03 -18.72
CA PHE A 511 -2.83 12.01 -18.56
C PHE A 511 -2.28 13.40 -18.23
N PRO A 512 -2.98 14.49 -18.62
CA PRO A 512 -2.61 15.84 -18.24
C PRO A 512 -2.74 16.02 -16.73
N ILE A 513 -1.82 16.80 -16.13
CA ILE A 513 -1.85 17.11 -14.69
C ILE A 513 -2.20 18.56 -14.44
N THR A 514 -2.87 18.81 -13.32
CA THR A 514 -3.23 20.17 -12.91
C THR A 514 -1.99 21.00 -12.55
N PRO A 515 -2.05 22.34 -12.62
CA PRO A 515 -0.96 23.21 -12.18
C PRO A 515 -0.49 22.94 -10.74
N GLU A 516 -1.42 22.59 -9.85
CA GLU A 516 -1.12 22.25 -8.45
C GLU A 516 -0.25 20.99 -8.37
N LEU A 517 -0.60 19.93 -9.12
CA LEU A 517 0.18 18.70 -9.14
C LEU A 517 1.54 18.92 -9.78
N ALA A 518 1.61 19.70 -10.87
CA ALA A 518 2.88 20.08 -11.50
C ALA A 518 3.79 20.83 -10.52
N HIS A 519 3.24 21.76 -9.73
CA HIS A 519 3.97 22.50 -8.71
C HIS A 519 4.51 21.61 -7.58
N VAL A 520 3.72 20.63 -7.13
CA VAL A 520 4.16 19.64 -6.13
C VAL A 520 5.31 18.79 -6.67
N LEU A 521 5.17 18.25 -7.89
CA LEU A 521 6.20 17.45 -8.54
C LEU A 521 7.49 18.26 -8.77
N ALA A 522 7.39 19.54 -9.13
CA ALA A 522 8.54 20.44 -9.27
C ALA A 522 9.30 20.64 -7.94
N GLN A 523 8.59 20.75 -6.81
CA GLN A 523 9.21 20.79 -5.49
C GLN A 523 9.90 19.47 -5.14
N VAL A 524 9.27 18.32 -5.48
CA VAL A 524 9.89 17.00 -5.29
C VAL A 524 11.17 16.87 -6.13
N VAL A 525 11.13 17.24 -7.41
CA VAL A 525 12.29 17.25 -8.31
C VAL A 525 13.41 18.12 -7.75
N THR A 526 13.08 19.34 -7.29
CA THR A 526 14.05 20.24 -6.65
C THR A 526 14.66 19.62 -5.39
N ARG A 527 13.86 18.95 -4.56
CA ARG A 527 14.32 18.33 -3.31
C ARG A 527 15.25 17.13 -3.53
N VAL A 528 14.99 16.35 -4.58
CA VAL A 528 15.70 15.09 -4.85
C VAL A 528 16.95 15.27 -5.70
N ARG A 529 17.05 16.39 -6.42
CA ARG A 529 18.19 16.72 -7.27
C ARG A 529 19.48 16.78 -6.44
N GLY A 530 20.51 16.09 -6.90
CA GLY A 530 21.85 16.13 -6.29
C GLY A 530 22.57 17.44 -6.55
N ALA A 531 23.74 17.63 -5.92
CA ALA A 531 24.57 18.82 -6.09
C ALA A 531 25.01 19.06 -7.54
N ASN A 532 25.10 17.99 -8.34
CA ASN A 532 25.42 18.03 -9.77
C ASN A 532 24.22 18.35 -10.68
N GLY A 533 23.04 18.68 -10.11
CA GLY A 533 21.85 18.99 -10.88
C GLY A 533 21.08 17.77 -11.41
N VAL A 534 21.55 16.54 -11.14
CA VAL A 534 20.94 15.29 -11.62
C VAL A 534 20.21 14.58 -10.48
N ILE A 535 19.10 13.89 -10.79
CA ILE A 535 18.41 13.04 -9.82
C ILE A 535 19.17 11.71 -9.71
N PRO A 536 19.66 11.32 -8.52
CA PRO A 536 20.39 10.08 -8.34
C PRO A 536 19.54 8.87 -8.71
N SER A 537 20.14 7.91 -9.43
CA SER A 537 19.44 6.66 -9.77
C SER A 537 19.49 5.67 -8.62
N CYS A 538 18.39 4.96 -8.39
CA CYS A 538 18.34 3.89 -7.40
C CYS A 538 17.37 2.78 -7.84
N SER A 539 17.63 1.55 -7.41
CA SER A 539 16.70 0.44 -7.64
C SER A 539 15.54 0.49 -6.65
N ARG A 540 14.32 0.30 -7.17
CA ARG A 540 13.12 0.06 -6.37
C ARG A 540 12.96 -1.44 -6.13
N TYR A 541 12.64 -1.82 -4.90
CA TYR A 541 12.19 -3.17 -4.61
C TYR A 541 10.67 -3.26 -4.82
N ASP A 542 10.26 -4.19 -5.67
CA ASP A 542 8.87 -4.55 -5.81
C ASP A 542 8.44 -5.50 -4.70
N ILE A 543 7.48 -5.07 -3.87
CA ILE A 543 7.01 -5.89 -2.75
C ILE A 543 6.10 -7.05 -3.17
N HIS A 544 5.47 -6.93 -4.35
CA HIS A 544 4.59 -7.94 -4.91
C HIS A 544 5.43 -8.97 -5.66
N GLU A 545 6.34 -8.51 -6.52
CA GLU A 545 7.22 -9.39 -7.27
C GLU A 545 8.42 -9.89 -6.47
N ARG A 546 8.78 -9.24 -5.36
CA ARG A 546 9.97 -9.57 -4.57
C ARG A 546 11.29 -9.51 -5.35
N VAL A 547 11.38 -8.55 -6.27
CA VAL A 547 12.59 -8.31 -7.10
C VAL A 547 12.98 -6.83 -7.08
N TYR A 548 14.24 -6.55 -7.37
CA TYR A 548 14.71 -5.19 -7.61
C TYR A 548 14.62 -4.86 -9.09
N GLY A 549 14.02 -3.72 -9.40
CA GLY A 549 14.05 -3.15 -10.75
C GLY A 549 15.40 -2.51 -11.09
N PRO A 550 15.62 -2.14 -12.36
CA PRO A 550 16.81 -1.41 -12.78
C PRO A 550 16.92 -0.07 -12.03
N PRO A 551 18.14 0.47 -11.86
CA PRO A 551 18.33 1.77 -11.23
C PRO A 551 17.75 2.87 -12.12
N LEU A 552 16.78 3.62 -11.58
CA LEU A 552 16.10 4.71 -12.29
C LEU A 552 16.08 6.00 -11.44
N PRO A 553 15.92 7.19 -12.05
CA PRO A 553 15.84 8.46 -11.34
C PRO A 553 14.46 8.64 -10.66
N HIS A 554 14.16 7.80 -9.68
CA HIS A 554 12.90 7.85 -8.93
C HIS A 554 12.72 9.18 -8.20
N LEU A 555 11.49 9.67 -8.11
CA LEU A 555 11.17 10.94 -7.45
C LEU A 555 11.09 10.77 -5.93
N PHE A 556 10.46 9.70 -5.46
CA PHE A 556 10.24 9.43 -4.03
C PHE A 556 11.38 8.59 -3.43
N GLN A 557 12.52 9.23 -3.22
CA GLN A 557 13.72 8.58 -2.66
C GLN A 557 14.38 9.40 -1.55
N ARG A 558 15.22 8.73 -0.75
CA ARG A 558 16.03 9.32 0.33
C ARG A 558 17.47 8.86 0.27
N THR A 559 18.35 9.66 0.85
CA THR A 559 19.70 9.21 1.19
C THR A 559 19.64 8.19 2.33
N LEU A 560 20.26 7.04 2.14
CA LEU A 560 20.47 5.99 3.13
C LEU A 560 21.95 5.58 3.10
N GLY A 561 22.68 5.93 4.16
CA GLY A 561 24.12 5.73 4.21
C GLY A 561 24.79 6.61 3.17
N SER A 562 25.62 6.01 2.34
CA SER A 562 26.24 6.64 1.17
C SER A 562 25.35 6.67 -0.08
N GLY A 563 24.13 6.10 -0.03
CA GLY A 563 23.36 5.74 -1.23
C GLY A 563 21.96 6.32 -1.25
N HIS A 564 21.21 6.00 -2.31
CA HIS A 564 19.85 6.49 -2.53
C HIS A 564 18.83 5.37 -2.54
N GLN A 565 17.71 5.50 -1.85
CA GLN A 565 16.70 4.45 -1.77
C GLN A 565 15.29 5.03 -1.94
N VAL A 566 14.47 4.39 -2.77
CA VAL A 566 13.03 4.64 -2.84
C VAL A 566 12.39 4.39 -1.46
N PHE A 567 11.43 5.24 -1.08
CA PHE A 567 10.65 5.02 0.14
C PHE A 567 9.81 3.74 0.04
N SER A 568 9.48 3.16 1.19
CA SER A 568 8.56 2.01 1.23
C SER A 568 7.11 2.48 1.34
N PRO A 569 6.12 1.72 0.82
CA PRO A 569 4.71 2.03 1.03
C PRO A 569 4.34 2.19 2.52
N GLU A 570 4.99 1.42 3.39
CA GLU A 570 4.78 1.53 4.83
C GLU A 570 5.26 2.86 5.41
N THR A 571 6.33 3.43 4.86
CA THR A 571 6.80 4.77 5.25
C THR A 571 5.74 5.83 4.94
N VAL A 572 5.12 5.77 3.76
CA VAL A 572 4.05 6.70 3.37
C VAL A 572 2.81 6.53 4.26
N ARG A 573 2.40 5.30 4.58
CA ARG A 573 1.30 5.05 5.53
C ARG A 573 1.57 5.72 6.89
N ASN A 574 2.78 5.52 7.42
CA ASN A 574 3.18 6.15 8.67
C ASN A 574 3.19 7.69 8.60
N TRP A 575 3.59 8.28 7.48
CA TRP A 575 3.53 9.73 7.29
C TRP A 575 2.10 10.28 7.31
N ILE A 576 1.18 9.60 6.64
CA ILE A 576 -0.24 9.96 6.65
C ILE A 576 -0.79 9.91 8.07
N SER A 577 -0.58 8.80 8.79
CA SER A 577 -1.02 8.62 10.18
C SER A 577 -0.44 9.69 11.11
N ARG A 578 0.88 9.90 11.09
CA ARG A 578 1.55 10.90 11.94
C ARG A 578 1.14 12.33 11.64
N THR A 579 0.74 12.62 10.41
CA THR A 579 0.25 13.96 10.06
C THR A 579 -1.12 14.21 10.68
N LEU A 580 -2.02 13.22 10.68
CA LEU A 580 -3.31 13.29 11.36
C LEU A 580 -3.17 13.33 12.89
N GLU A 581 -2.23 12.58 13.47
CA GLU A 581 -1.99 12.57 14.93
C GLU A 581 -1.66 13.98 15.49
N ARG A 582 -1.16 14.90 14.66
CA ARG A 582 -0.88 16.30 15.06
C ARG A 582 -2.14 17.14 15.23
N SER A 583 -3.21 16.79 14.53
CA SER A 583 -4.51 17.45 14.62
C SER A 583 -5.61 16.42 14.34
N PRO A 584 -5.92 15.57 15.35
CA PRO A 584 -6.90 14.50 15.23
C PRO A 584 -8.27 15.01 14.80
N VAL A 585 -8.94 14.27 13.92
CA VAL A 585 -10.34 14.50 13.55
C VAL A 585 -11.13 13.27 13.92
N TYR A 586 -12.32 13.49 14.48
CA TYR A 586 -13.22 12.42 14.90
C TYR A 586 -14.47 12.41 14.02
N ASP A 587 -14.97 11.23 13.73
CA ASP A 587 -16.26 11.04 13.06
C ASP A 587 -17.41 11.25 14.07
N THR A 588 -18.66 11.30 13.59
CA THR A 588 -19.85 11.56 14.41
C THR A 588 -20.07 10.55 15.55
N ASP A 589 -19.48 9.37 15.44
CA ASP A 589 -19.52 8.30 16.45
C ASP A 589 -18.36 8.38 17.46
N GLY A 590 -17.51 9.40 17.37
CA GLY A 590 -16.32 9.57 18.19
C GLY A 590 -15.12 8.74 17.74
N THR A 591 -15.22 8.01 16.61
CA THR A 591 -14.10 7.23 16.06
C THR A 591 -13.06 8.14 15.42
N LEU A 592 -11.78 7.88 15.67
CA LEU A 592 -10.69 8.64 15.05
C LEU A 592 -10.65 8.40 13.53
N ILE A 593 -10.69 9.48 12.75
CA ILE A 593 -10.57 9.43 11.31
C ILE A 593 -9.14 9.03 10.93
N SER A 594 -9.03 8.05 10.04
CA SER A 594 -7.76 7.57 9.48
C SER A 594 -7.85 7.45 7.97
N PHE A 595 -6.77 7.84 7.30
CA PHE A 595 -6.65 7.75 5.85
C PHE A 595 -5.69 6.62 5.45
N THR A 596 -6.08 5.84 4.46
CA THR A 596 -5.19 4.93 3.74
C THR A 596 -4.89 5.49 2.36
N PRO A 597 -3.75 5.11 1.74
CA PRO A 597 -3.44 5.55 0.36
C PRO A 597 -4.56 5.24 -0.64
N HIS A 598 -5.28 4.14 -0.44
CA HIS A 598 -6.38 3.75 -1.30
C HIS A 598 -7.63 4.64 -1.14
N ASP A 599 -7.80 5.31 0.00
CA ASP A 599 -8.89 6.26 0.20
C ASP A 599 -8.72 7.50 -0.68
N PHE A 600 -7.50 8.02 -0.86
CA PHE A 600 -7.21 9.13 -1.78
C PHE A 600 -7.63 8.82 -3.21
N ARG A 601 -7.36 7.59 -3.66
CA ARG A 601 -7.78 7.12 -4.98
C ARG A 601 -9.30 7.10 -5.15
N ARG A 602 -10.04 6.73 -4.10
CA ARG A 602 -11.53 6.75 -4.11
C ARG A 602 -12.08 8.17 -4.09
N LEU A 603 -11.49 9.03 -3.27
CA LEU A 603 -11.83 10.44 -3.17
C LEU A 603 -11.60 11.13 -4.51
N PHE A 604 -10.43 10.94 -5.13
CA PHE A 604 -10.13 11.43 -6.47
C PHE A 604 -11.13 10.91 -7.51
N ALA A 605 -11.39 9.60 -7.54
CA ALA A 605 -12.34 9.02 -8.49
C ALA A 605 -13.75 9.59 -8.34
N THR A 606 -14.19 9.83 -7.10
CA THR A 606 -15.50 10.44 -6.81
C THR A 606 -15.51 11.90 -7.24
N ASP A 607 -14.46 12.66 -6.93
CA ASP A 607 -14.34 14.08 -7.24
C ASP A 607 -14.32 14.35 -8.75
N VAL A 608 -13.52 13.62 -9.53
CA VAL A 608 -13.46 13.80 -10.99
C VAL A 608 -14.77 13.44 -11.68
N VAL A 609 -15.44 12.37 -11.23
CA VAL A 609 -16.75 12.00 -11.80
C VAL A 609 -17.81 13.02 -11.42
N ASN A 610 -17.82 13.49 -10.17
CA ASN A 610 -18.77 14.49 -9.72
C ASN A 610 -18.54 15.85 -10.41
N THR A 611 -17.30 16.22 -10.73
CA THR A 611 -17.00 17.45 -11.50
C THR A 611 -17.30 17.35 -12.99
N GLY A 612 -17.90 16.25 -13.45
CA GLY A 612 -18.42 16.08 -14.80
C GLY A 612 -17.50 15.32 -15.76
N LEU A 613 -16.36 14.78 -15.28
CA LEU A 613 -15.50 13.95 -16.12
C LEU A 613 -16.22 12.64 -16.48
N PRO A 614 -16.35 12.28 -17.77
CA PRO A 614 -17.00 11.04 -18.16
C PRO A 614 -16.36 9.82 -17.50
N ILE A 615 -17.19 8.91 -16.98
CA ILE A 615 -16.72 7.76 -16.18
C ILE A 615 -15.69 6.88 -16.89
N HIS A 616 -15.77 6.77 -18.22
CA HIS A 616 -14.80 6.00 -19.01
C HIS A 616 -13.43 6.70 -19.10
N ILE A 617 -13.39 8.04 -19.10
CA ILE A 617 -12.14 8.81 -19.03
C ILE A 617 -11.56 8.72 -17.61
N ALA A 618 -12.39 8.85 -16.58
CA ALA A 618 -11.96 8.60 -15.19
C ALA A 618 -11.40 7.18 -15.02
N ALA A 619 -12.01 6.18 -15.66
CA ALA A 619 -11.51 4.80 -15.70
C ALA A 619 -10.14 4.70 -16.38
N ALA A 620 -9.93 5.39 -17.50
CA ALA A 620 -8.65 5.43 -18.21
C ALA A 620 -7.54 6.09 -17.37
N ILE A 621 -7.81 7.23 -16.73
CA ILE A 621 -6.86 7.91 -15.82
C ILE A 621 -6.47 7.02 -14.64
N LEU A 622 -7.45 6.29 -14.08
CA LEU A 622 -7.20 5.34 -13.01
C LEU A 622 -6.56 4.05 -13.51
N GLY A 623 -6.62 3.72 -14.80
CA GLY A 623 -6.18 2.43 -15.33
C GLY A 623 -7.07 1.29 -14.84
N HIS A 624 -8.38 1.38 -15.10
CA HIS A 624 -9.36 0.32 -14.86
C HIS A 624 -9.80 -0.28 -16.20
N THR A 625 -9.67 -1.59 -16.39
CA THR A 625 -10.14 -2.30 -17.61
C THR A 625 -11.65 -2.47 -17.65
N ASN A 626 -12.26 -2.67 -16.48
CA ASN A 626 -13.71 -2.79 -16.35
C ASN A 626 -14.30 -1.52 -15.70
N LEU A 627 -15.25 -0.90 -16.41
CA LEU A 627 -16.01 0.28 -15.95
C LEU A 627 -16.74 0.05 -14.63
N ASP A 628 -17.16 -1.18 -14.32
CA ASP A 628 -17.77 -1.52 -13.03
C ASP A 628 -16.80 -1.28 -11.87
N THR A 629 -15.49 -1.39 -12.11
CA THR A 629 -14.48 -1.00 -11.14
C THR A 629 -14.61 0.48 -10.84
N THR A 630 -14.59 1.37 -11.83
CA THR A 630 -14.75 2.83 -11.60
C THR A 630 -16.11 3.18 -11.00
N ARG A 631 -17.20 2.54 -11.48
CA ARG A 631 -18.55 2.69 -10.91
C ARG A 631 -18.62 2.29 -9.44
N SER A 632 -17.79 1.35 -9.00
CA SER A 632 -17.70 0.98 -7.58
C SER A 632 -16.95 2.01 -6.73
N TYR A 633 -16.14 2.88 -7.32
CA TYR A 633 -15.37 3.92 -6.61
C TYR A 633 -16.13 5.24 -6.51
N ALA A 634 -16.93 5.59 -7.51
CA ALA A 634 -17.73 6.81 -7.51
C ALA A 634 -18.92 6.68 -6.54
N ALA A 635 -18.87 7.39 -5.42
CA ALA A 635 -20.04 7.64 -4.60
C ALA A 635 -20.82 8.82 -5.21
N ILE A 636 -21.73 8.51 -6.13
CA ILE A 636 -22.55 9.54 -6.78
C ILE A 636 -23.58 10.05 -5.77
N TYR A 637 -23.55 11.35 -5.49
CA TYR A 637 -24.53 12.01 -4.63
C TYR A 637 -25.84 12.26 -5.42
N PRO A 638 -27.04 12.12 -4.79
CA PRO A 638 -28.31 12.40 -5.48
C PRO A 638 -28.40 13.82 -6.07
N GLU A 639 -27.89 14.81 -5.35
CA GLU A 639 -27.76 16.21 -5.81
C GLU A 639 -26.88 16.33 -7.06
N GLU A 640 -25.82 15.54 -7.13
CA GLU A 640 -24.90 15.52 -8.27
C GLU A 640 -25.52 14.86 -9.51
N THR A 641 -26.37 13.85 -9.30
CA THR A 641 -27.16 13.26 -10.38
C THR A 641 -28.11 14.30 -10.97
N LEU A 642 -28.77 15.08 -10.12
CA LEU A 642 -29.63 16.20 -10.53
C LEU A 642 -28.83 17.28 -11.27
N ARG A 643 -27.68 17.70 -10.72
CA ARG A 643 -26.81 18.71 -11.35
C ARG A 643 -26.28 18.25 -12.71
N THR A 644 -25.76 17.03 -12.80
CA THR A 644 -25.24 16.46 -14.06
C THR A 644 -26.37 16.31 -15.08
N TYR A 645 -27.55 15.87 -14.66
CA TYR A 645 -28.73 15.81 -15.52
C TYR A 645 -29.15 17.19 -16.01
N GLN A 646 -29.20 18.20 -15.14
CA GLN A 646 -29.50 19.58 -15.51
C GLN A 646 -28.44 20.16 -16.46
N ALA A 647 -27.15 19.94 -16.21
CA ALA A 647 -26.06 20.37 -17.06
C ALA A 647 -26.09 19.68 -18.43
N TYR A 648 -26.40 18.38 -18.48
CA TYR A 648 -26.64 17.64 -19.72
C TYR A 648 -27.82 18.21 -20.51
N ILE A 649 -28.95 18.48 -19.84
CA ILE A 649 -30.10 19.13 -20.46
C ILE A 649 -29.74 20.54 -20.95
N HIS A 650 -28.94 21.29 -20.20
CA HIS A 650 -28.50 22.64 -20.56
C HIS A 650 -27.55 22.64 -21.77
N SER A 651 -26.54 21.76 -21.80
CA SER A 651 -25.65 21.59 -22.95
C SER A 651 -26.43 21.15 -24.19
N ARG A 652 -27.40 20.22 -24.06
CA ARG A 652 -28.29 19.85 -25.17
C ARG A 652 -29.19 20.99 -25.64
N ARG A 653 -29.53 21.93 -24.77
CA ARG A 653 -30.26 23.16 -25.14
C ARG A 653 -29.34 24.16 -25.85
N GLN A 654 -28.05 24.21 -25.51
CA GLN A 654 -27.05 25.08 -26.15
C GLN A 654 -26.55 24.55 -27.50
N ASP A 655 -26.43 23.22 -27.65
CA ASP A 655 -26.02 22.57 -28.90
C ASP A 655 -27.16 22.43 -29.92
N ARG A 656 -28.36 22.94 -29.61
CA ARG A 656 -29.47 23.00 -30.56
C ARG A 656 -29.24 24.12 -31.58
N PRO A 657 -29.45 23.86 -32.89
CA PRO A 657 -29.30 24.88 -33.91
C PRO A 657 -30.16 26.11 -33.59
N GLY A 658 -29.58 27.31 -33.71
CA GLY A 658 -30.30 28.57 -33.45
C GLY A 658 -31.55 28.77 -34.32
N GLU A 659 -31.70 28.01 -35.40
CA GLU A 659 -32.91 27.95 -36.23
C GLU A 659 -34.15 27.46 -35.46
N GLU A 660 -34.00 26.63 -34.42
CA GLU A 660 -35.11 26.22 -33.55
C GLU A 660 -35.60 27.36 -32.62
N TYR A 661 -34.85 28.47 -32.51
CA TYR A 661 -35.19 29.67 -31.73
C TYR A 661 -35.23 30.94 -32.59
N ARG A 662 -35.46 30.80 -33.90
CA ARG A 662 -35.86 31.94 -34.72
C ARG A 662 -37.21 32.46 -34.21
N GLU A 663 -37.33 33.78 -34.05
CA GLU A 663 -38.64 34.39 -33.85
C GLU A 663 -39.53 34.02 -35.05
N PRO A 664 -40.64 33.30 -34.83
CA PRO A 664 -41.53 32.91 -35.93
C PRO A 664 -42.02 34.17 -36.63
N THR A 665 -42.06 34.15 -37.96
CA THR A 665 -42.64 35.26 -38.72
C THR A 665 -44.11 35.43 -38.37
N SER A 666 -44.65 36.63 -38.61
CA SER A 666 -46.08 36.91 -38.46
C SER A 666 -46.96 35.95 -39.26
N GLU A 667 -46.45 35.41 -40.37
CA GLU A 667 -47.13 34.43 -41.21
C GLU A 667 -47.10 33.01 -40.59
N GLU A 668 -45.96 32.59 -40.03
CA GLU A 668 -45.82 31.34 -39.25
C GLU A 668 -46.67 31.39 -37.96
N TRP A 669 -46.76 32.54 -37.30
CA TRP A 669 -47.64 32.78 -36.16
C TRP A 669 -49.12 32.70 -36.54
N ALA A 670 -49.51 33.35 -37.64
CA ALA A 670 -50.87 33.24 -38.14
C ALA A 670 -51.21 31.80 -38.55
N ASP A 671 -50.25 31.04 -39.09
CA ASP A 671 -50.45 29.63 -39.45
C ASP A 671 -50.55 28.70 -38.24
N PHE A 672 -49.74 28.96 -37.20
CA PHE A 672 -49.81 28.30 -35.91
C PHE A 672 -51.14 28.57 -35.19
N GLU A 673 -51.62 29.81 -35.14
CA GLU A 673 -52.92 30.17 -34.56
C GLU A 673 -54.10 29.54 -35.33
N ARG A 674 -54.00 29.49 -36.67
CA ARG A 674 -54.99 28.80 -37.53
C ARG A 674 -54.99 27.28 -37.32
N HIS A 675 -53.86 26.66 -36.96
CA HIS A 675 -53.77 25.21 -36.79
C HIS A 675 -54.71 24.66 -35.70
N PHE A 676 -54.79 25.36 -34.57
CA PHE A 676 -55.63 24.93 -33.43
C PHE A 676 -57.12 25.23 -33.64
N THR A 677 -57.45 26.17 -34.52
CA THR A 677 -58.84 26.54 -34.86
C THR A 677 -59.41 25.73 -36.04
N LEU A 678 -58.56 25.21 -36.93
CA LEU A 678 -59.00 24.46 -38.13
C LEU A 678 -59.20 22.96 -37.90
N ARG A 679 -58.65 22.37 -36.83
CA ARG A 679 -58.79 20.92 -36.51
C ARG A 679 -59.85 20.64 -35.45
N LYS A 680 -61.06 21.11 -35.70
CA LYS A 680 -62.25 20.71 -34.96
C LYS A 680 -62.75 19.36 -35.48
N VAL A 681 -62.95 18.40 -34.57
CA VAL A 681 -63.45 17.06 -34.88
C VAL A 681 -64.80 16.83 -34.20
N ALA A 682 -65.52 15.78 -34.58
CA ALA A 682 -66.91 15.56 -34.17
C ALA A 682 -67.17 15.62 -32.65
N TYR A 683 -66.17 15.28 -31.83
CA TYR A 683 -66.29 15.19 -30.38
C TYR A 683 -65.58 16.32 -29.62
N GLY A 684 -64.93 17.26 -30.32
CA GLY A 684 -64.19 18.37 -29.71
C GLY A 684 -62.94 18.76 -30.50
N ASN A 685 -61.88 19.16 -29.80
CA ASN A 685 -60.67 19.70 -30.44
C ASN A 685 -59.51 18.70 -30.41
N CYS A 686 -58.70 18.69 -31.47
CA CYS A 686 -57.51 17.87 -31.56
C CYS A 686 -56.27 18.67 -31.17
N ASP A 687 -55.67 18.37 -30.02
CA ASP A 687 -54.43 19.00 -29.53
C ASP A 687 -53.16 18.39 -30.14
N ARG A 688 -53.28 17.73 -31.30
CA ARG A 688 -52.13 17.12 -31.96
C ARG A 688 -51.13 18.22 -32.35
N PRO A 689 -49.83 18.08 -32.04
CA PRO A 689 -48.83 19.11 -32.34
C PRO A 689 -48.77 19.50 -33.82
N TYR A 690 -48.54 20.79 -34.08
CA TYR A 690 -48.31 21.35 -35.42
C TYR A 690 -47.25 20.52 -36.19
N GLY A 691 -47.52 20.23 -37.46
CA GLY A 691 -46.62 19.47 -38.33
C GLY A 691 -46.64 17.93 -38.16
N SER A 692 -47.47 17.38 -37.26
CA SER A 692 -47.58 15.91 -37.12
C SER A 692 -48.78 15.30 -37.89
N PRO A 693 -48.57 14.36 -38.83
CA PRO A 693 -49.65 13.74 -39.61
C PRO A 693 -50.48 12.77 -38.76
N CYS A 694 -51.77 12.56 -39.08
CA CYS A 694 -52.65 11.58 -38.43
C CYS A 694 -53.00 10.43 -39.36
N ALA A 695 -52.56 9.21 -39.03
CA ALA A 695 -52.89 8.00 -39.80
C ALA A 695 -54.34 7.49 -39.58
N HIS A 696 -55.09 8.10 -38.65
CA HIS A 696 -56.39 7.61 -38.18
C HIS A 696 -57.44 8.73 -38.15
N GLU A 697 -57.47 9.56 -39.19
CA GLU A 697 -58.14 10.88 -39.25
C GLU A 697 -59.64 10.92 -38.88
N HIS A 698 -60.30 9.78 -38.65
CA HIS A 698 -61.71 9.72 -38.24
C HIS A 698 -61.98 8.78 -37.03
N ALA A 699 -60.94 8.32 -36.31
CA ALA A 699 -61.05 7.43 -35.14
C ALA A 699 -60.70 8.13 -33.82
N CYS A 700 -61.17 9.37 -33.63
CA CYS A 700 -60.68 10.28 -32.59
C CYS A 700 -61.02 9.89 -31.14
N VAL A 701 -62.08 9.12 -30.90
CA VAL A 701 -62.56 8.78 -29.54
C VAL A 701 -61.51 8.03 -28.71
N ARG A 702 -60.66 7.21 -29.34
CA ARG A 702 -59.56 6.52 -28.66
C ARG A 702 -58.29 7.37 -28.54
N CYS A 703 -58.24 8.52 -29.20
CA CYS A 703 -57.04 9.35 -29.26
C CYS A 703 -56.85 10.09 -27.91
N PRO A 704 -55.67 9.98 -27.27
CA PRO A 704 -55.39 10.76 -26.06
C PRO A 704 -55.33 12.27 -26.35
N MET A 705 -55.03 12.67 -27.59
CA MET A 705 -54.96 14.08 -28.02
C MET A 705 -56.33 14.72 -28.32
N LEU A 706 -57.43 13.97 -28.20
CA LEU A 706 -58.77 14.53 -28.31
C LEU A 706 -59.17 15.15 -26.96
N ARG A 707 -59.34 16.48 -26.94
CA ARG A 707 -60.05 17.18 -25.87
C ARG A 707 -61.54 17.23 -26.20
N ALA A 708 -62.33 16.51 -25.43
CA ALA A 708 -63.76 16.45 -25.62
C ALA A 708 -64.41 17.78 -25.19
N GLU A 709 -65.30 18.29 -26.03
CA GLU A 709 -66.03 19.54 -25.79
C GLU A 709 -67.27 19.26 -24.93
N PRO A 710 -67.52 20.01 -23.83
CA PRO A 710 -68.69 19.79 -22.98
C PRO A 710 -70.03 19.78 -23.71
N SER A 711 -70.20 20.65 -24.72
CA SER A 711 -71.38 20.72 -25.59
C SER A 711 -71.64 19.44 -26.39
N ARG A 712 -70.65 18.55 -26.54
CA ARG A 712 -70.73 17.29 -27.29
C ARG A 712 -71.14 16.10 -26.43
N LEU A 713 -71.37 16.28 -25.13
CA LEU A 713 -71.79 15.22 -24.22
C LEU A 713 -73.01 14.41 -24.72
N PRO A 714 -74.09 15.02 -25.27
CA PRO A 714 -75.23 14.26 -25.76
C PRO A 714 -74.87 13.28 -26.89
N LEU A 715 -74.05 13.74 -27.83
CA LEU A 715 -73.56 12.92 -28.96
C LEU A 715 -72.66 11.77 -28.48
N MET A 716 -71.86 12.02 -27.43
CA MET A 716 -71.02 10.97 -26.85
C MET A 716 -71.85 9.87 -26.17
N ARG A 717 -72.94 10.24 -25.48
CA ARG A 717 -73.87 9.27 -24.88
C ARG A 717 -74.61 8.44 -25.93
N GLU A 718 -75.07 9.07 -27.02
CA GLU A 718 -75.67 8.36 -28.16
C GLU A 718 -74.71 7.32 -28.74
N LEU A 719 -73.42 7.66 -28.86
CA LEU A 719 -72.41 6.74 -29.35
C LEU A 719 -72.09 5.61 -28.36
N GLU A 720 -72.17 5.85 -27.05
CA GLU A 720 -72.07 4.79 -26.04
C GLU A 720 -73.19 3.76 -26.20
N GLU A 721 -74.43 4.22 -26.32
CA GLU A 721 -75.60 3.35 -26.53
C GLU A 721 -75.47 2.56 -27.84
N ASN A 722 -75.02 3.20 -28.91
CA ASN A 722 -74.77 2.53 -30.19
C ASN A 722 -73.68 1.45 -30.07
N LEU A 723 -72.59 1.73 -29.35
CA LEU A 723 -71.51 0.77 -29.15
C LEU A 723 -71.95 -0.41 -28.28
N ASP A 724 -72.72 -0.19 -27.22
CA ASP A 724 -73.29 -1.27 -26.39
C ASP A 724 -74.21 -2.17 -27.22
N ALA A 725 -75.07 -1.59 -28.08
CA ALA A 725 -75.93 -2.35 -28.99
C ALA A 725 -75.11 -3.18 -30.00
N ARG A 726 -74.06 -2.61 -30.60
CA ARG A 726 -73.18 -3.31 -31.55
C ARG A 726 -72.33 -4.39 -30.90
N ILE A 727 -71.88 -4.21 -29.66
CA ILE A 727 -71.21 -5.25 -28.88
C ILE A 727 -72.16 -6.41 -28.62
N THR A 728 -73.41 -6.12 -28.25
CA THR A 728 -74.44 -7.14 -28.03
C THR A 728 -74.72 -7.94 -29.30
N GLU A 729 -74.85 -7.27 -30.44
CA GLU A 729 -75.01 -7.90 -31.75
C GLU A 729 -73.79 -8.77 -32.12
N ALA A 730 -72.57 -8.22 -32.01
CA ALA A 730 -71.33 -8.93 -32.36
C ALA A 730 -71.12 -10.18 -31.49
N ARG A 731 -71.50 -10.13 -30.20
CA ARG A 731 -71.51 -11.29 -29.31
C ARG A 731 -72.55 -12.33 -29.74
N GLY A 732 -73.76 -11.90 -30.09
CA GLY A 732 -74.83 -12.78 -30.61
C GLY A 732 -74.46 -13.48 -31.92
N ARG A 733 -73.68 -12.81 -32.78
CA ARG A 733 -73.19 -13.34 -34.07
C ARG A 733 -71.82 -14.04 -33.99
N GLN A 734 -71.24 -14.16 -32.79
CA GLN A 734 -69.92 -14.77 -32.53
C GLN A 734 -68.74 -14.10 -33.27
N TRP A 735 -68.80 -12.79 -33.52
CA TRP A 735 -67.71 -12.00 -34.12
C TRP A 735 -66.68 -11.59 -33.05
N LEU A 736 -66.03 -12.59 -32.45
CA LEU A 736 -65.17 -12.40 -31.26
C LEU A 736 -64.03 -11.39 -31.48
N GLY A 737 -63.49 -11.29 -32.71
CA GLY A 737 -62.47 -10.31 -33.06
C GLY A 737 -62.97 -8.85 -33.09
N GLU A 738 -64.24 -8.62 -33.42
CA GLU A 738 -64.84 -7.28 -33.40
C GLU A 738 -65.23 -6.84 -31.99
N VAL A 739 -65.67 -7.78 -31.15
CA VAL A 739 -66.08 -7.52 -29.76
C VAL A 739 -64.96 -6.82 -28.98
N ALA A 740 -63.73 -7.36 -29.03
CA ALA A 740 -62.58 -6.78 -28.34
C ALA A 740 -62.27 -5.35 -28.83
N GLY A 741 -62.42 -5.11 -30.13
CA GLY A 741 -62.28 -3.77 -30.71
C GLY A 741 -63.36 -2.82 -30.18
N LEU A 742 -64.64 -3.18 -30.29
CA LEU A 742 -65.74 -2.32 -29.87
C LEU A 742 -65.71 -1.99 -28.37
N GLU A 743 -65.37 -2.97 -27.52
CA GLU A 743 -65.19 -2.78 -26.07
C GLU A 743 -64.09 -1.76 -25.76
N GLN A 744 -62.97 -1.81 -26.48
CA GLN A 744 -61.89 -0.85 -26.28
C GLN A 744 -62.29 0.58 -26.70
N THR A 745 -63.10 0.73 -27.76
CA THR A 745 -63.68 2.05 -28.10
C THR A 745 -64.60 2.54 -27.00
N LEU A 746 -65.48 1.68 -26.49
CA LEU A 746 -66.46 2.03 -25.48
C LEU A 746 -65.81 2.46 -24.16
N ILE A 747 -64.74 1.77 -23.73
CA ILE A 747 -63.96 2.16 -22.56
C ILE A 747 -63.37 3.57 -22.73
N ALA A 748 -62.75 3.84 -23.90
CA ALA A 748 -62.15 5.14 -24.17
C ALA A 748 -63.21 6.27 -24.25
N LEU A 749 -64.39 5.97 -24.81
CA LEU A 749 -65.51 6.90 -24.87
C LEU A 749 -66.02 7.26 -23.47
N ARG A 750 -66.35 6.25 -22.65
CA ARG A 750 -66.85 6.44 -21.28
C ARG A 750 -65.88 7.23 -20.40
N ALA A 751 -64.57 6.99 -20.55
CA ALA A 751 -63.56 7.76 -19.84
C ALA A 751 -63.60 9.26 -20.19
N LYS A 752 -63.83 9.60 -21.47
CA LYS A 752 -63.96 10.99 -21.93
C LYS A 752 -65.32 11.58 -21.54
N THR A 753 -66.41 10.83 -21.62
CA THR A 753 -67.75 11.22 -21.15
C THR A 753 -67.72 11.59 -19.67
N ALA A 754 -67.15 10.73 -18.82
CA ALA A 754 -67.00 11.00 -17.39
C ALA A 754 -66.12 12.23 -17.11
N HIS A 755 -65.12 12.49 -17.95
CA HIS A 755 -64.31 13.70 -17.83
C HIS A 755 -65.12 14.97 -18.16
N VAL A 756 -65.90 14.93 -19.24
CA VAL A 756 -66.80 16.02 -19.63
C VAL A 756 -67.88 16.29 -18.57
N GLU A 757 -68.45 15.24 -17.98
CA GLU A 757 -69.42 15.37 -16.89
C GLU A 757 -68.83 16.05 -15.66
N ARG A 758 -67.57 15.74 -15.31
CA ARG A 758 -66.85 16.45 -14.25
C ARG A 758 -66.66 17.93 -14.57
N LEU A 759 -66.25 18.25 -15.81
CA LEU A 759 -66.08 19.63 -16.25
C LEU A 759 -67.38 20.44 -16.17
N LEU A 760 -68.51 19.85 -16.60
CA LEU A 760 -69.84 20.48 -16.46
C LEU A 760 -70.25 20.65 -14.99
N GLY A 761 -69.95 19.67 -14.13
CA GLY A 761 -70.20 19.76 -12.69
C GLY A 761 -69.37 20.85 -11.99
N GLU A 762 -68.22 21.19 -12.55
CA GLU A 762 -67.33 22.28 -12.12
C GLU A 762 -67.68 23.64 -12.77
N GLY A 763 -68.75 23.71 -13.58
CA GLY A 763 -69.21 24.93 -14.24
C GLY A 763 -68.45 25.32 -15.51
N VAL A 764 -67.62 24.42 -16.06
CA VAL A 764 -66.86 24.64 -17.30
C VAL A 764 -67.75 24.32 -18.50
N SER A 765 -68.06 25.33 -19.31
CA SER A 765 -68.86 25.22 -20.54
C SER A 765 -68.12 25.84 -21.73
N ASP A 766 -68.26 25.22 -22.90
CA ASP A 766 -67.80 25.68 -24.20
C ASP A 766 -68.93 26.34 -25.03
N ALA A 767 -70.16 26.41 -24.49
CA ALA A 767 -71.25 27.17 -25.07
C ALA A 767 -71.08 28.67 -24.76
N PRO A 768 -71.21 29.58 -25.74
CA PRO A 768 -71.17 31.01 -25.48
C PRO A 768 -72.28 31.39 -24.50
N ALA A 769 -71.97 32.22 -23.50
CA ALA A 769 -72.96 32.77 -22.58
C ALA A 769 -74.05 33.49 -23.41
N PRO A 770 -75.35 33.35 -23.06
CA PRO A 770 -76.39 34.07 -23.76
C PRO A 770 -76.08 35.57 -23.69
N MET A 771 -75.89 36.20 -24.85
CA MET A 771 -75.75 37.65 -24.95
C MET A 771 -77.03 38.27 -24.38
N SER A 772 -76.91 38.90 -23.21
CA SER A 772 -77.92 39.81 -22.64
C SER A 772 -77.93 41.14 -23.38
#